data_AF-A0AAW1SSF6-F1
#
_entry.id   AF-A0AAW1SSF6-F1
#
_cell.length_a   1.000
_cell.length_b   1.000
_cell.length_c   1.000
_cell.angle_alpha   90.00
_cell.angle_beta   90.00
_cell.angle_gamma   90.00
#
_symmetry.space_group_name_H-M   'P 1'
#
loop_
_entity.id
_entity.type
_entity.pdbx_description
1 polymer ?
#
loop_
_entity_poly.entity_id
_entity_poly.type
_entity_poly.pdbx_seq_one_letter_code
_entity_poly.pdbx_strand_id
1 'polypeptide(L)'
;MAGKHTMSEWAIPRRIHFIYDRALRRFKGDLDLWTRWLQHCRAAGSPRQMSKVLTRALQLHPTEPRLWSHAAGFEFEDHHNPAAARLLLQRGLRICPNSIPLWLETFRLELLYAHQLRSRRHVLGLDPGTKAEPSGNGHPAVLMFGAVGSEPTNGADDTTGQPGSSDDAAFKRLLEGSIAHIVFKNAAEAHPHRLELRSRLLETLRPFTFPGVASLSQDILADVALRFLDDPQAWDLRARAAWNPFGQPSGAHATKCHAKEHLQAATAVYEEAVQQLSCLEMYRLYAAFLQEVLSEHAASDEAGRPHKQSTAELLCNVFERAADKGMASEEMLLGWAALHMAHDRSEAAAAATMRSCQLLPASCALWQRRLALLAQSAAPQVAQAGSKKERRAVQQVLQAAADEGVKHVPAPASAPLWLQLFPAFQALALPCSTLAQLLLHQLMGLAKGAPESAMGQAAAAAVKAVWAQDGPEAARQLWQRMLTLPPPGLAVFNAVLDLEIACEAAEASKQGPYRIQQTFEAAVDAYGQTDVNLWIRYIQHQQQMVQGRLQGLQGTKGSMQLSSSCLSSVDALGSTPRATQKSRPYHKRERGLRARSKNFSSLQQHAQAHVPRAHPDVEAAPSSAADADELVLSLSVVKSINEVDPAEWDACALGSGEVNPFTLHSFLKSLEDSKSAVRQTGWLPQHVLLKTGGSSPQLLACCPMYLKSHSYGEYVFDHSWAGYFSRSGTAYYPKLQSCVPFTPASGNRLLVRPDAYAPALSKALGKGLTDIADQMGVSSLHMTFNTEQEWQTLARVGFLKRNGIQYHWQNNGYSTFDDFLMDMKQSKRKNVRQERKHVHNSGLKIERLTGDALKPHHWDAFYGFYINTSDKKWGSAYLTRDFFDQLQASMPDRVLLVMAFEGDKPVAGALNLIGSQALFGRNWGCAWGLNVKFLHFELCYYQAIEAAIERGLSRVEAGAQGEHKIQRGYVPSLTYSSHYFPDASMRSVVNNFLQRESMQIDYTLEALSLEAPFKPSPAGTTIDMPV
;
A
#
# COMPACT_ATOMS: atom_id res chain seq x y z
N MET A 1 -1.98 11.82 -35.33
CA MET A 1 -3.23 12.59 -35.51
C MET A 1 -4.22 12.11 -34.46
N ALA A 2 -4.97 13.00 -33.80
CA ALA A 2 -5.99 12.59 -32.83
C ALA A 2 -7.37 12.51 -33.50
N GLY A 3 -8.06 11.38 -33.38
CA GLY A 3 -9.44 11.21 -33.85
C GLY A 3 -10.42 12.02 -32.99
N LYS A 4 -11.51 12.49 -33.59
CA LYS A 4 -12.60 13.14 -32.85
C LYS A 4 -13.46 12.05 -32.19
N HIS A 5 -13.28 11.84 -30.88
CA HIS A 5 -14.11 10.96 -30.07
C HIS A 5 -15.61 11.24 -30.26
N THR A 6 -16.40 10.20 -30.53
CA THR A 6 -17.85 10.32 -30.74
C THR A 6 -18.60 10.52 -29.41
N MET A 7 -19.81 11.10 -29.46
CA MET A 7 -20.59 11.32 -28.24
C MET A 7 -21.00 10.01 -27.53
N SER A 8 -21.12 8.92 -28.29
CA SER A 8 -21.30 7.54 -27.80
C SER A 8 -20.20 7.10 -26.83
N GLU A 9 -18.93 7.39 -27.13
CA GLU A 9 -17.77 7.01 -26.30
C GLU A 9 -17.82 7.69 -24.92
N TRP A 10 -18.40 8.88 -24.81
CA TRP A 10 -18.56 9.59 -23.53
C TRP A 10 -19.81 9.22 -22.75
N ALA A 11 -20.85 8.68 -23.42
CA ALA A 11 -22.11 8.31 -22.78
C ALA A 11 -21.99 7.02 -21.96
N ILE A 12 -21.27 6.01 -22.48
CA ILE A 12 -21.18 4.67 -21.88
C ILE A 12 -20.43 4.68 -20.53
N PRO A 13 -19.21 5.24 -20.39
CA PRO A 13 -18.50 5.28 -19.10
C PRO A 13 -19.27 6.07 -18.03
N ARG A 14 -19.91 7.19 -18.41
CA ARG A 14 -20.77 7.98 -17.51
C ARG A 14 -21.96 7.17 -17.00
N ARG A 15 -22.61 6.38 -17.86
CA ARG A 15 -23.71 5.48 -17.46
C ARG A 15 -23.23 4.38 -16.52
N ILE A 16 -22.04 3.81 -16.74
CA ILE A 16 -21.46 2.80 -15.86
C ILE A 16 -21.11 3.40 -14.48
N HIS A 17 -20.46 4.57 -14.43
CA HIS A 17 -20.20 5.27 -13.16
C HIS A 17 -21.49 5.63 -12.39
N PHE A 18 -22.57 5.99 -13.09
CA PHE A 18 -23.88 6.25 -12.47
C PHE A 18 -24.52 4.97 -11.89
N ILE A 19 -24.35 3.82 -12.55
CA ILE A 19 -24.80 2.52 -12.06
C ILE A 19 -24.04 2.13 -10.77
N TYR A 20 -22.70 2.24 -10.77
CA TYR A 20 -21.89 1.99 -9.57
C TYR A 20 -22.26 2.92 -8.41
N ASP A 21 -22.41 4.22 -8.65
CA ASP A 21 -22.84 5.16 -7.60
C ASP A 21 -24.24 4.83 -7.06
N ARG A 22 -25.20 4.47 -7.92
CA ARG A 22 -26.55 4.04 -7.48
C ARG A 22 -26.49 2.75 -6.65
N ALA A 23 -25.64 1.80 -7.02
CA ALA A 23 -25.45 0.57 -6.27
C ALA A 23 -24.81 0.82 -4.89
N LEU A 24 -23.73 1.62 -4.83
CA LEU A 24 -23.00 1.94 -3.60
C LEU A 24 -23.73 2.94 -2.68
N ARG A 25 -24.74 3.67 -3.16
CA ARG A 25 -25.71 4.35 -2.28
C ARG A 25 -26.56 3.37 -1.46
N ARG A 26 -26.85 2.18 -2.00
CA ARG A 26 -27.68 1.13 -1.36
C ARG A 26 -26.83 0.14 -0.58
N PHE A 27 -25.74 -0.36 -1.17
CA PHE A 27 -24.83 -1.35 -0.60
C PHE A 27 -23.53 -0.69 -0.16
N LYS A 28 -23.62 0.22 0.83
CA LYS A 28 -22.48 1.04 1.28
C LYS A 28 -21.29 0.19 1.79
N GLY A 29 -21.57 -0.95 2.43
CA GLY A 29 -20.57 -1.85 3.03
C GLY A 29 -19.95 -2.88 2.10
N ASP A 30 -20.32 -2.93 0.82
CA ASP A 30 -19.78 -3.90 -0.13
C ASP A 30 -18.41 -3.43 -0.66
N LEU A 31 -17.34 -3.91 0.00
CA LEU A 31 -15.94 -3.59 -0.34
C LEU A 31 -15.54 -4.13 -1.73
N ASP A 32 -16.17 -5.20 -2.19
CA ASP A 32 -15.93 -5.78 -3.51
C ASP A 32 -16.48 -4.87 -4.60
N LEU A 33 -17.68 -4.32 -4.39
CA LEU A 33 -18.31 -3.33 -5.26
C LEU A 33 -17.55 -1.99 -5.29
N TRP A 34 -16.97 -1.54 -4.17
CA TRP A 34 -16.01 -0.42 -4.17
C TRP A 34 -14.77 -0.74 -5.01
N THR A 35 -14.15 -1.90 -4.78
CA THR A 35 -12.91 -2.31 -5.48
C THR A 35 -13.11 -2.43 -6.98
N ARG A 36 -14.23 -3.03 -7.42
CA ARG A 36 -14.59 -3.14 -8.85
C ARG A 36 -14.86 -1.77 -9.48
N TRP A 37 -15.44 -0.80 -8.74
CA TRP A 37 -15.59 0.57 -9.24
C TRP A 37 -14.24 1.28 -9.40
N LEU A 38 -13.33 1.12 -8.44
CA LEU A 38 -11.97 1.67 -8.49
C LEU A 38 -11.18 1.10 -9.67
N GLN A 39 -11.17 -0.23 -9.85
CA GLN A 39 -10.57 -0.89 -11.01
C GLN A 39 -11.15 -0.36 -12.34
N HIS A 40 -12.48 -0.20 -12.42
CA HIS A 40 -13.12 0.37 -13.60
C HIS A 40 -12.76 1.85 -13.82
N CYS A 41 -12.60 2.66 -12.77
CA CYS A 41 -12.15 4.06 -12.89
C CYS A 41 -10.69 4.17 -13.38
N ARG A 42 -9.82 3.22 -13.01
CA ARG A 42 -8.44 3.12 -13.53
C ARG A 42 -8.44 2.68 -15.01
N ALA A 43 -9.15 1.61 -15.35
CA ALA A 43 -9.29 1.12 -16.72
C ALA A 43 -9.96 2.13 -17.68
N ALA A 44 -10.88 2.96 -17.17
CA ALA A 44 -11.53 4.04 -17.92
C ALA A 44 -10.74 5.38 -17.91
N GLY A 45 -9.46 5.37 -17.50
CA GLY A 45 -8.57 6.54 -17.59
C GLY A 45 -9.10 7.80 -16.89
N SER A 46 -9.83 7.64 -15.77
CA SER A 46 -10.66 8.70 -15.18
C SER A 46 -10.20 9.14 -13.79
N PRO A 47 -8.98 9.70 -13.63
CA PRO A 47 -8.37 10.00 -12.32
C PRO A 47 -9.19 10.98 -11.46
N ARG A 48 -9.85 11.96 -12.09
CA ARG A 48 -10.75 12.91 -11.40
C ARG A 48 -12.03 12.28 -10.83
N GLN A 49 -12.40 11.08 -11.29
CA GLN A 49 -13.46 10.28 -10.69
C GLN A 49 -12.86 9.32 -9.65
N MET A 50 -11.74 8.66 -9.98
CA MET A 50 -10.99 7.78 -9.08
C MET A 50 -10.72 8.44 -7.71
N SER A 51 -10.09 9.63 -7.70
CA SER A 51 -9.80 10.40 -6.48
C SER A 51 -11.04 10.71 -5.62
N LYS A 52 -12.20 11.00 -6.26
CA LYS A 52 -13.48 11.21 -5.55
C LYS A 52 -14.04 9.92 -4.95
N VAL A 53 -13.94 8.82 -5.69
CA VAL A 53 -14.39 7.50 -5.23
C VAL A 53 -13.52 7.04 -4.05
N LEU A 54 -12.20 7.16 -4.15
CA LEU A 54 -11.24 6.89 -3.07
C LEU A 54 -11.54 7.75 -1.83
N THR A 55 -11.68 9.07 -1.98
CA THR A 55 -12.00 9.98 -0.87
C THR A 55 -13.28 9.55 -0.15
N ARG A 56 -14.33 9.21 -0.89
CA ARG A 56 -15.62 8.77 -0.32
C ARG A 56 -15.58 7.36 0.27
N ALA A 57 -14.78 6.46 -0.31
CA ALA A 57 -14.58 5.11 0.23
C ALA A 57 -13.83 5.18 1.58
N LEU A 58 -12.75 5.96 1.66
CA LEU A 58 -11.99 6.20 2.91
C LEU A 58 -12.80 6.94 3.97
N GLN A 59 -13.75 7.81 3.59
CA GLN A 59 -14.69 8.44 4.52
C GLN A 59 -15.71 7.46 5.12
N LEU A 60 -16.09 6.41 4.38
CA LEU A 60 -17.08 5.43 4.83
C LEU A 60 -16.46 4.21 5.51
N HIS A 61 -15.24 3.85 5.12
CA HIS A 61 -14.50 2.67 5.59
C HIS A 61 -13.06 3.03 5.99
N PRO A 62 -12.84 3.95 6.95
CA PRO A 62 -11.50 4.38 7.35
C PRO A 62 -10.66 3.25 7.97
N THR A 63 -11.31 2.19 8.47
CA THR A 63 -10.66 1.01 9.09
C THR A 63 -10.22 -0.06 8.09
N GLU A 64 -10.56 0.05 6.79
CA GLU A 64 -10.23 -0.98 5.79
C GLU A 64 -8.85 -0.70 5.15
N PRO A 65 -7.81 -1.53 5.42
CA PRO A 65 -6.45 -1.22 4.96
C PRO A 65 -6.29 -1.24 3.44
N ARG A 66 -7.04 -2.08 2.72
CA ARG A 66 -6.92 -2.21 1.26
C ARG A 66 -7.26 -0.91 0.53
N LEU A 67 -8.19 -0.11 1.07
CA LEU A 67 -8.54 1.19 0.51
C LEU A 67 -7.40 2.22 0.67
N TRP A 68 -6.65 2.17 1.78
CA TRP A 68 -5.47 3.02 1.97
C TRP A 68 -4.34 2.63 1.01
N SER A 69 -4.07 1.34 0.82
CA SER A 69 -3.13 0.84 -0.18
C SER A 69 -3.51 1.27 -1.61
N HIS A 70 -4.79 1.13 -1.99
CA HIS A 70 -5.27 1.58 -3.31
C HIS A 70 -5.20 3.11 -3.50
N ALA A 71 -5.44 3.90 -2.44
CA ALA A 71 -5.33 5.35 -2.51
C ALA A 71 -3.88 5.82 -2.66
N ALA A 72 -2.95 5.23 -1.90
CA ALA A 72 -1.53 5.54 -2.00
C ALA A 72 -0.91 5.08 -3.33
N GLY A 73 -1.25 3.87 -3.79
CA GLY A 73 -0.83 3.37 -5.10
C GLY A 73 -1.32 4.27 -6.25
N PHE A 74 -2.55 4.79 -6.17
CA PHE A 74 -3.05 5.76 -7.15
C PHE A 74 -2.23 7.07 -7.16
N GLU A 75 -1.97 7.68 -6.00
CA GLU A 75 -1.18 8.93 -5.94
C GLU A 75 0.31 8.71 -6.34
N PHE A 76 0.87 7.52 -6.13
CA PHE A 76 2.25 7.17 -6.52
C PHE A 76 2.37 6.80 -8.01
N GLU A 77 1.55 5.86 -8.49
CA GLU A 77 1.63 5.27 -9.83
C GLU A 77 0.94 6.10 -10.92
N ASP A 78 -0.21 6.73 -10.63
CA ASP A 78 -1.03 7.45 -11.64
C ASP A 78 -0.90 8.98 -11.56
N HIS A 79 -0.40 9.53 -10.44
CA HIS A 79 -0.18 10.98 -10.25
C HIS A 79 1.29 11.38 -9.96
N HIS A 80 2.19 10.42 -9.73
CA HIS A 80 3.62 10.65 -9.47
C HIS A 80 3.91 11.56 -8.26
N ASN A 81 3.07 11.50 -7.23
CA ASN A 81 3.22 12.26 -6.00
C ASN A 81 3.59 11.35 -4.80
N PRO A 82 4.88 10.99 -4.64
CA PRO A 82 5.32 10.13 -3.54
C PRO A 82 5.12 10.77 -2.16
N ALA A 83 5.08 12.11 -2.06
CA ALA A 83 4.80 12.79 -0.81
C ALA A 83 3.33 12.61 -0.37
N ALA A 84 2.38 12.76 -1.29
CA ALA A 84 0.96 12.50 -1.03
C ALA A 84 0.68 11.03 -0.71
N ALA A 85 1.29 10.11 -1.47
CA ALA A 85 1.16 8.67 -1.23
C ALA A 85 1.72 8.26 0.15
N ARG A 86 2.93 8.73 0.52
CA ARG A 86 3.52 8.54 1.86
C ARG A 86 2.62 9.11 2.96
N LEU A 87 2.04 10.29 2.76
CA LEU A 87 1.12 10.92 3.71
C LEU A 87 -0.19 10.11 3.89
N LEU A 88 -0.71 9.49 2.82
CA LEU A 88 -1.87 8.60 2.89
C LEU A 88 -1.56 7.32 3.66
N LEU A 89 -0.43 6.66 3.38
CA LEU A 89 -0.01 5.45 4.12
C LEU A 89 0.24 5.75 5.60
N GLN A 90 0.93 6.85 5.92
CA GLN A 90 1.12 7.29 7.31
C GLN A 90 -0.18 7.66 8.03
N ARG A 91 -1.25 8.03 7.31
CA ARG A 91 -2.59 8.25 7.90
C ARG A 91 -3.29 6.92 8.13
N GLY A 92 -3.27 6.01 7.15
CA GLY A 92 -3.81 4.66 7.29
C GLY A 92 -3.16 3.88 8.44
N LEU A 93 -1.83 3.95 8.59
CA LEU A 93 -1.11 3.28 9.69
C LEU A 93 -1.44 3.83 11.09
N ARG A 94 -1.89 5.09 11.21
CA ARG A 94 -2.38 5.63 12.50
C ARG A 94 -3.76 5.09 12.89
N ILE A 95 -4.55 4.67 11.91
CA ILE A 95 -5.92 4.14 12.09
C ILE A 95 -5.89 2.61 12.19
N CYS A 96 -5.04 1.97 11.39
CA CYS A 96 -4.87 0.53 11.28
C CYS A 96 -3.41 0.09 11.54
N PRO A 97 -2.85 0.35 12.74
CA PRO A 97 -1.44 0.05 13.04
C PRO A 97 -1.12 -1.44 12.97
N ASN A 98 -2.12 -2.31 13.19
CA ASN A 98 -1.97 -3.76 13.20
C ASN A 98 -2.09 -4.40 11.79
N SER A 99 -1.96 -3.62 10.71
CA SER A 99 -2.18 -4.09 9.34
C SER A 99 -0.88 -4.42 8.61
N ILE A 100 -0.49 -5.71 8.63
CA ILE A 100 0.64 -6.26 7.85
C ILE A 100 0.62 -5.80 6.37
N PRO A 101 -0.50 -5.88 5.60
CA PRO A 101 -0.54 -5.38 4.22
C PRO A 101 -0.21 -3.89 4.04
N LEU A 102 -0.49 -3.06 5.05
CA LEU A 102 -0.27 -1.62 4.97
C LEU A 102 1.17 -1.25 5.32
N TRP A 103 1.79 -1.99 6.25
CA TRP A 103 3.24 -1.93 6.48
C TRP A 103 4.02 -2.38 5.25
N LEU A 104 3.61 -3.46 4.59
CA LEU A 104 4.26 -3.98 3.38
C LEU A 104 4.18 -2.98 2.21
N GLU A 105 3.02 -2.38 1.94
CA GLU A 105 2.91 -1.37 0.88
C GLU A 105 3.64 -0.06 1.23
N THR A 106 3.78 0.29 2.52
CA THR A 106 4.64 1.40 2.95
C THR A 106 6.11 1.11 2.69
N PHE A 107 6.59 -0.08 3.07
CA PHE A 107 7.97 -0.53 2.82
C PHE A 107 8.27 -0.57 1.31
N ARG A 108 7.37 -1.15 0.53
CA ARG A 108 7.44 -1.23 -0.93
C ARG A 108 7.51 0.15 -1.59
N LEU A 109 6.71 1.12 -1.14
CA LEU A 109 6.73 2.47 -1.70
C LEU A 109 8.08 3.16 -1.48
N GLU A 110 8.69 3.01 -0.30
CA GLU A 110 10.02 3.58 -0.04
C GLU A 110 11.12 2.91 -0.88
N LEU A 111 11.05 1.59 -1.10
CA LEU A 111 11.96 0.87 -2.00
C LEU A 111 11.79 1.31 -3.47
N LEU A 112 10.54 1.46 -3.94
CA LEU A 112 10.25 1.95 -5.29
C LEU A 112 10.74 3.39 -5.48
N TYR A 113 10.54 4.26 -4.49
CA TYR A 113 11.01 5.65 -4.52
C TYR A 113 12.54 5.73 -4.53
N ALA A 114 13.23 4.96 -3.67
CA ALA A 114 14.69 4.88 -3.68
C ALA A 114 15.23 4.37 -5.03
N HIS A 115 14.60 3.35 -5.61
CA HIS A 115 14.96 2.85 -6.94
C HIS A 115 14.74 3.90 -8.05
N GLN A 116 13.60 4.61 -8.05
CA GLN A 116 13.32 5.67 -9.02
C GLN A 116 14.35 6.80 -8.95
N LEU A 117 14.74 7.25 -7.76
CA LEU A 117 15.79 8.27 -7.59
C LEU A 117 17.14 7.83 -8.17
N ARG A 118 17.52 6.55 -7.97
CA ARG A 118 18.75 5.98 -8.55
C ARG A 118 18.68 5.90 -10.07
N SER A 119 17.60 5.37 -10.62
CA SER A 119 17.40 5.27 -12.07
C SER A 119 17.39 6.65 -12.74
N ARG A 120 16.84 7.68 -12.08
CA ARG A 120 16.92 9.08 -12.51
C ARG A 120 18.37 9.61 -12.51
N ARG A 121 19.17 9.38 -11.46
CA ARG A 121 20.59 9.78 -11.41
C ARG A 121 21.43 9.13 -12.50
N HIS A 122 21.23 7.83 -12.73
CA HIS A 122 21.92 7.09 -13.79
C HIS A 122 21.59 7.64 -15.18
N VAL A 123 20.32 7.93 -15.47
CA VAL A 123 19.89 8.57 -16.73
C VAL A 123 20.43 9.99 -16.89
N LEU A 124 20.64 10.72 -15.80
CA LEU A 124 21.25 12.06 -15.80
C LEU A 124 22.79 12.05 -15.76
N GLY A 125 23.44 10.88 -15.74
CA GLY A 125 24.90 10.76 -15.68
C GLY A 125 25.54 11.19 -14.36
N LEU A 126 24.76 11.29 -13.28
CA LEU A 126 25.18 11.81 -11.97
C LEU A 126 25.80 10.75 -11.05
N ASP A 127 26.29 9.64 -11.59
CA ASP A 127 26.93 8.56 -10.84
C ASP A 127 28.44 8.51 -11.18
N PRO A 128 29.34 8.49 -10.17
CA PRO A 128 30.77 8.65 -10.38
C PRO A 128 31.42 7.41 -11.01
N GLY A 129 31.58 7.42 -12.34
CA GLY A 129 32.41 6.45 -13.08
C GLY A 129 31.91 6.07 -14.48
N THR A 130 30.63 6.28 -14.77
CA THR A 130 30.01 5.80 -16.02
C THR A 130 30.22 6.73 -17.22
N LYS A 131 31.21 6.41 -18.06
CA LYS A 131 31.16 6.80 -19.48
C LYS A 131 30.09 5.94 -20.16
N ALA A 132 29.11 6.57 -20.82
CA ALA A 132 28.01 5.86 -21.46
C ALA A 132 28.40 5.28 -22.82
N GLU A 133 28.52 3.95 -22.91
CA GLU A 133 28.58 3.19 -24.17
C GLU A 133 27.15 2.82 -24.62
N PRO A 134 26.74 3.08 -25.87
CA PRO A 134 25.37 2.80 -26.34
C PRO A 134 25.20 1.36 -26.85
N SER A 135 24.72 0.46 -25.99
CA SER A 135 24.25 -0.89 -26.36
C SER A 135 23.05 -1.32 -25.50
N GLY A 136 22.18 -2.25 -25.90
CA GLY A 136 22.11 -2.93 -27.21
C GLY A 136 21.09 -4.08 -27.22
N ASN A 137 19.82 -3.78 -27.52
CA ASN A 137 18.70 -4.72 -27.72
C ASN A 137 18.26 -5.64 -26.55
N GLY A 138 17.25 -5.18 -25.81
CA GLY A 138 16.33 -6.00 -25.01
C GLY A 138 15.01 -5.21 -24.84
N HIS A 139 13.87 -5.77 -25.26
CA HIS A 139 12.65 -4.98 -25.57
C HIS A 139 11.39 -5.44 -24.76
N PRO A 140 10.26 -4.68 -24.71
CA PRO A 140 9.96 -3.97 -23.47
C PRO A 140 8.50 -4.03 -22.94
N ALA A 141 8.34 -3.78 -21.64
CA ALA A 141 7.20 -3.12 -20.99
C ALA A 141 7.72 -2.60 -19.62
N VAL A 142 7.36 -1.41 -19.09
CA VAL A 142 6.11 -0.65 -19.16
C VAL A 142 6.35 0.86 -19.34
N LEU A 143 5.59 1.48 -20.24
CA LEU A 143 5.25 2.92 -20.39
C LEU A 143 6.34 4.02 -20.32
N MET A 144 6.68 4.51 -21.52
CA MET A 144 6.69 5.93 -21.93
C MET A 144 6.28 6.98 -20.86
N PHE A 145 7.16 7.97 -20.63
CA PHE A 145 6.79 9.26 -20.06
C PHE A 145 6.86 10.40 -21.09
N GLY A 146 5.73 11.06 -21.29
CA GLY A 146 5.65 12.32 -22.05
C GLY A 146 5.95 13.50 -21.12
N ALA A 147 6.94 14.33 -21.46
CA ALA A 147 7.41 15.40 -20.60
C ALA A 147 6.46 16.62 -20.55
N VAL A 148 5.62 16.69 -19.50
CA VAL A 148 5.13 17.95 -18.91
C VAL A 148 5.00 17.77 -17.39
N GLY A 149 5.83 18.46 -16.61
CA GLY A 149 5.84 18.38 -15.15
C GLY A 149 7.25 18.65 -14.62
N SER A 150 7.47 19.83 -14.05
CA SER A 150 8.79 20.29 -13.61
C SER A 150 9.19 19.67 -12.28
N GLU A 151 10.27 18.89 -12.28
CA GLU A 151 11.17 18.84 -11.12
C GLU A 151 12.12 20.05 -11.17
N PRO A 152 12.69 20.48 -10.03
CA PRO A 152 13.53 21.67 -9.95
C PRO A 152 14.94 21.38 -10.50
N THR A 153 15.34 22.14 -11.52
CA THR A 153 16.72 22.11 -12.02
C THR A 153 17.60 23.03 -11.18
N ASN A 154 18.24 22.48 -10.14
CA ASN A 154 19.40 23.14 -9.54
C ASN A 154 20.48 23.26 -10.61
N GLY A 155 20.76 24.49 -11.04
CA GLY A 155 21.94 24.79 -11.85
C GLY A 155 23.17 24.69 -10.97
N ALA A 156 23.94 23.62 -11.12
CA ALA A 156 25.34 23.62 -10.71
C ALA A 156 26.13 24.34 -11.81
N ASP A 157 26.87 25.37 -11.43
CA ASP A 157 28.01 25.87 -12.20
C ASP A 157 29.26 25.70 -11.32
N ASP A 158 30.39 25.38 -11.95
CA ASP A 158 31.44 24.59 -11.31
C ASP A 158 32.39 25.42 -10.44
N THR A 159 32.51 25.09 -9.14
CA THR A 159 33.64 25.52 -8.29
C THR A 159 34.19 24.36 -7.48
N THR A 160 35.51 24.21 -7.48
CA THR A 160 36.18 22.95 -7.16
C THR A 160 36.53 22.78 -5.67
N GLY A 161 35.95 21.73 -5.06
CA GLY A 161 36.35 21.19 -3.74
C GLY A 161 35.34 21.49 -2.61
N GLN A 162 35.08 20.60 -1.66
CA GLN A 162 35.73 19.31 -1.34
C GLN A 162 34.71 18.15 -1.25
N PRO A 163 35.13 16.88 -1.49
CA PRO A 163 34.25 15.72 -1.32
C PRO A 163 34.06 15.37 0.17
N GLY A 164 33.03 15.92 0.81
CA GLY A 164 32.78 15.65 2.23
C GLY A 164 31.57 16.35 2.87
N SER A 165 30.54 16.76 2.12
CA SER A 165 29.38 17.43 2.72
C SER A 165 28.52 16.47 3.57
N SER A 166 27.88 16.99 4.61
CA SER A 166 26.91 16.22 5.42
C SER A 166 25.69 15.79 4.59
N ASP A 167 25.31 16.59 3.60
CA ASP A 167 24.11 16.37 2.81
C ASP A 167 24.32 15.32 1.72
N ASP A 168 25.53 15.21 1.14
CA ASP A 168 25.92 14.07 0.30
C ASP A 168 25.83 12.75 1.09
N ALA A 169 26.29 12.73 2.34
CA ALA A 169 26.21 11.56 3.20
C ALA A 169 24.77 11.20 3.57
N ALA A 170 23.90 12.20 3.83
CA ALA A 170 22.48 12.00 4.06
C ALA A 170 21.75 11.50 2.80
N PHE A 171 22.04 12.08 1.63
CA PHE A 171 21.44 11.70 0.35
C PHE A 171 21.90 10.30 -0.08
N LYS A 172 23.17 9.95 0.13
CA LYS A 172 23.68 8.59 -0.11
C LYS A 172 22.93 7.55 0.72
N ARG A 173 22.73 7.81 2.02
CA ARG A 173 21.90 6.96 2.91
C ARG A 173 20.44 6.87 2.46
N LEU A 174 19.89 7.88 1.78
CA LEU A 174 18.57 7.82 1.17
C LEU A 174 18.54 6.90 -0.06
N LEU A 175 19.56 6.99 -0.93
CA LEU A 175 19.76 6.07 -2.07
C LEU A 175 20.13 4.62 -1.67
N GLU A 176 20.44 4.41 -0.39
CA GLU A 176 20.66 3.11 0.26
C GLU A 176 19.40 2.63 1.01
N GLY A 177 18.27 3.35 0.92
CA GLY A 177 16.98 2.88 1.45
C GLY A 177 16.80 3.08 2.97
N SER A 178 17.48 4.04 3.60
CA SER A 178 17.39 4.29 5.05
C SER A 178 15.95 4.49 5.58
N ILE A 179 15.01 5.03 4.78
CA ILE A 179 13.60 5.13 5.18
C ILE A 179 12.94 3.74 5.25
N ALA A 180 13.28 2.81 4.34
CA ALA A 180 12.79 1.44 4.38
C ALA A 180 13.32 0.67 5.62
N HIS A 181 14.57 0.91 6.06
CA HIS A 181 15.07 0.42 7.35
C HIS A 181 14.23 0.94 8.53
N ILE A 182 13.83 2.21 8.53
CA ILE A 182 12.97 2.80 9.59
C ILE A 182 11.56 2.18 9.55
N VAL A 183 10.97 2.04 8.37
CA VAL A 183 9.65 1.39 8.20
C VAL A 183 9.70 -0.06 8.67
N PHE A 184 10.77 -0.80 8.36
CA PHE A 184 10.97 -2.16 8.87
C PHE A 184 11.02 -2.18 10.40
N LYS A 185 11.84 -1.36 11.06
CA LYS A 185 11.96 -1.36 12.53
C LYS A 185 10.63 -1.05 13.20
N ASN A 186 9.92 -0.03 12.73
CA ASN A 186 8.58 0.32 13.23
C ASN A 186 7.55 -0.82 13.03
N ALA A 187 7.57 -1.50 11.88
CA ALA A 187 6.68 -2.63 11.61
C ALA A 187 7.03 -3.87 12.45
N ALA A 188 8.33 -4.10 12.69
CA ALA A 188 8.83 -5.19 13.51
C ALA A 188 8.49 -5.01 15.00
N GLU A 189 8.50 -3.77 15.49
CA GLU A 189 8.01 -3.37 16.81
C GLU A 189 6.48 -3.48 16.93
N ALA A 190 5.72 -3.08 15.90
CA ALA A 190 4.26 -3.21 15.87
C ALA A 190 3.78 -4.68 15.83
N HIS A 191 4.61 -5.60 15.31
CA HIS A 191 4.28 -7.01 15.18
C HIS A 191 5.45 -7.93 15.61
N PRO A 192 5.82 -8.01 16.90
CA PRO A 192 7.03 -8.76 17.31
C PRO A 192 6.98 -10.26 16.96
N HIS A 193 5.81 -10.90 17.12
CA HIS A 193 5.62 -12.35 16.99
C HIS A 193 4.94 -12.77 15.67
N ARG A 194 5.22 -12.10 14.54
CA ARG A 194 4.67 -12.48 13.21
C ARG A 194 5.79 -12.71 12.19
N LEU A 195 6.09 -13.98 11.92
CA LEU A 195 7.08 -14.38 10.90
C LEU A 195 6.63 -13.97 9.49
N GLU A 196 5.32 -14.10 9.21
CA GLU A 196 4.65 -13.68 7.96
C GLU A 196 5.06 -12.27 7.50
N LEU A 197 5.24 -11.33 8.43
CA LEU A 197 5.69 -9.98 8.10
C LEU A 197 7.14 -9.99 7.56
N ARG A 198 8.06 -10.76 8.15
CA ARG A 198 9.47 -10.80 7.71
C ARG A 198 9.65 -11.54 6.40
N SER A 199 8.98 -12.67 6.20
CA SER A 199 9.00 -13.38 4.91
C SER A 199 8.46 -12.49 3.79
N ARG A 200 7.31 -11.85 4.01
CA ARG A 200 6.72 -10.91 3.04
C ARG A 200 7.57 -9.67 2.78
N LEU A 201 8.26 -9.12 3.78
CA LEU A 201 9.21 -8.01 3.58
C LEU A 201 10.39 -8.45 2.71
N LEU A 202 10.99 -9.61 2.98
CA LEU A 202 12.06 -10.19 2.17
C LEU A 202 11.60 -10.51 0.73
N GLU A 203 10.39 -11.04 0.55
CA GLU A 203 9.79 -11.20 -0.79
C GLU A 203 9.66 -9.86 -1.53
N THR A 204 9.17 -8.80 -0.87
CA THR A 204 9.10 -7.47 -1.50
C THR A 204 10.47 -6.84 -1.78
N LEU A 205 11.53 -7.32 -1.12
CA LEU A 205 12.90 -6.84 -1.30
C LEU A 205 13.62 -7.51 -2.49
N ARG A 206 13.29 -8.77 -2.84
CA ARG A 206 13.94 -9.54 -3.92
C ARG A 206 14.04 -8.83 -5.30
N PRO A 207 13.06 -8.03 -5.77
CA PRO A 207 13.15 -7.37 -7.07
C PRO A 207 14.19 -6.23 -7.15
N PHE A 208 14.80 -5.83 -6.02
CA PHE A 208 15.69 -4.67 -5.94
C PHE A 208 17.16 -5.09 -5.84
N THR A 209 18.04 -4.38 -6.54
CA THR A 209 19.48 -4.72 -6.70
C THR A 209 20.41 -3.57 -6.31
N PHE A 210 19.96 -2.62 -5.48
CA PHE A 210 20.80 -1.50 -5.01
C PHE A 210 21.57 -1.86 -3.73
N PRO A 211 22.73 -1.24 -3.43
CA PRO A 211 23.63 -1.71 -2.36
C PRO A 211 23.01 -1.91 -0.97
N GLY A 212 22.11 -1.01 -0.55
CA GLY A 212 21.42 -1.10 0.75
C GLY A 212 20.41 -2.25 0.87
N VAL A 213 20.09 -2.96 -0.22
CA VAL A 213 19.28 -4.19 -0.18
C VAL A 213 19.97 -5.28 0.65
N ALA A 214 21.29 -5.41 0.54
CA ALA A 214 22.04 -6.41 1.30
C ALA A 214 21.95 -6.16 2.80
N SER A 215 22.24 -4.94 3.27
CA SER A 215 22.13 -4.56 4.68
C SER A 215 20.70 -4.65 5.21
N LEU A 216 19.69 -4.26 4.41
CA LEU A 216 18.29 -4.36 4.81
C LEU A 216 17.83 -5.83 4.94
N SER A 217 18.31 -6.72 4.07
CA SER A 217 18.04 -8.15 4.20
C SER A 217 18.70 -8.74 5.46
N GLN A 218 19.92 -8.31 5.80
CA GLN A 218 20.65 -8.73 7.00
C GLN A 218 19.96 -8.25 8.29
N ASP A 219 19.52 -6.99 8.34
CA ASP A 219 18.71 -6.44 9.44
C ASP A 219 17.42 -7.26 9.68
N ILE A 220 16.72 -7.65 8.60
CA ILE A 220 15.49 -8.46 8.70
C ILE A 220 15.80 -9.90 9.14
N LEU A 221 16.84 -10.53 8.59
CA LEU A 221 17.24 -11.90 8.96
C LEU A 221 17.79 -12.00 10.37
N ALA A 222 18.44 -10.94 10.88
CA ALA A 222 18.84 -10.83 12.28
C ALA A 222 17.63 -10.74 13.23
N ASP A 223 16.59 -10.00 12.85
CA ASP A 223 15.32 -9.95 13.61
C ASP A 223 14.60 -11.31 13.63
N VAL A 224 14.62 -12.04 12.50
CA VAL A 224 14.13 -13.43 12.42
C VAL A 224 14.92 -14.33 13.37
N ALA A 225 16.25 -14.29 13.31
CA ALA A 225 17.12 -15.10 14.16
C ALA A 225 16.99 -14.77 15.66
N LEU A 226 16.71 -13.52 16.02
CA LEU A 226 16.55 -13.08 17.41
C LEU A 226 15.18 -13.46 18.01
N ARG A 227 14.10 -13.42 17.22
CA ARG A 227 12.71 -13.48 17.72
C ARG A 227 11.97 -14.78 17.42
N PHE A 228 12.49 -15.62 16.53
CA PHE A 228 11.81 -16.83 16.04
C PHE A 228 12.72 -18.07 16.12
N LEU A 229 13.47 -18.21 17.22
CA LEU A 229 14.32 -19.38 17.46
C LEU A 229 13.53 -20.69 17.51
N ASP A 230 12.27 -20.66 17.96
CA ASP A 230 11.39 -21.82 18.13
C ASP A 230 10.55 -22.20 16.89
N ASP A 231 10.64 -21.44 15.79
CA ASP A 231 9.80 -21.63 14.59
C ASP A 231 10.58 -22.30 13.43
N PRO A 232 10.24 -23.53 13.01
CA PRO A 232 10.91 -24.20 11.89
C PRO A 232 10.91 -23.41 10.58
N GLN A 233 9.88 -22.60 10.31
CA GLN A 233 9.78 -21.81 9.09
C GLN A 233 10.73 -20.60 9.12
N ALA A 234 11.13 -20.12 10.30
CA ALA A 234 12.12 -19.06 10.45
C ALA A 234 13.53 -19.55 10.10
N TRP A 235 13.84 -20.81 10.40
CA TRP A 235 15.11 -21.44 10.04
C TRP A 235 15.20 -21.77 8.54
N ASP A 236 14.13 -22.30 7.94
CA ASP A 236 14.03 -22.48 6.47
C ASP A 236 14.21 -21.13 5.74
N LEU A 237 13.53 -20.07 6.19
CA LEU A 237 13.67 -18.71 5.63
C LEU A 237 15.12 -18.20 5.70
N ARG A 238 15.83 -18.43 6.81
CA ARG A 238 17.26 -18.09 6.98
C ARG A 238 18.15 -18.90 6.04
N ALA A 239 17.95 -20.21 5.93
CA ALA A 239 18.77 -21.08 5.08
C ALA A 239 18.55 -20.80 3.59
N ARG A 240 17.30 -20.56 3.15
CA ARG A 240 16.97 -20.15 1.77
C ARG A 240 17.51 -18.77 1.40
N ALA A 241 17.65 -17.87 2.37
CA ALA A 241 18.34 -16.59 2.17
C ALA A 241 19.87 -16.75 2.03
N ALA A 242 20.47 -17.76 2.65
CA ALA A 242 21.88 -18.11 2.45
C ALA A 242 22.14 -18.80 1.09
N TRP A 243 21.18 -19.59 0.58
CA TRP A 243 21.24 -20.17 -0.77
C TRP A 243 21.21 -19.10 -1.88
N ASN A 244 20.34 -18.09 -1.73
CA ASN A 244 20.15 -17.02 -2.71
C ASN A 244 20.26 -15.62 -2.06
N PRO A 245 21.50 -15.09 -1.90
CA PRO A 245 21.76 -13.83 -1.23
C PRO A 245 21.18 -12.60 -1.95
N PHE A 246 20.60 -11.69 -1.17
CA PHE A 246 20.00 -10.45 -1.66
C PHE A 246 21.04 -9.45 -2.19
N GLY A 247 20.66 -8.72 -3.25
CA GLY A 247 21.48 -7.63 -3.82
C GLY A 247 22.48 -8.05 -4.90
N GLN A 248 22.66 -9.35 -5.18
CA GLN A 248 23.43 -9.80 -6.35
C GLN A 248 22.64 -9.55 -7.66
N PRO A 249 23.30 -9.24 -8.79
CA PRO A 249 22.62 -9.04 -10.06
C PRO A 249 22.03 -10.36 -10.57
N SER A 250 20.72 -10.36 -10.85
CA SER A 250 19.97 -11.55 -11.28
C SER A 250 20.31 -11.93 -12.73
N GLY A 251 21.42 -12.65 -12.91
CA GLY A 251 21.85 -13.24 -14.16
C GLY A 251 22.42 -14.64 -13.92
N ALA A 252 22.00 -15.62 -14.73
CA ALA A 252 22.23 -17.06 -14.52
C ALA A 252 23.70 -17.53 -14.55
N HIS A 253 24.67 -16.63 -14.75
CA HIS A 253 26.10 -16.90 -14.60
C HIS A 253 26.67 -16.52 -13.23
N ALA A 254 26.09 -15.57 -12.50
CA ALA A 254 26.67 -15.09 -11.24
C ALA A 254 26.53 -16.12 -10.10
N THR A 255 25.30 -16.62 -9.90
CA THR A 255 24.98 -17.65 -8.90
C THR A 255 25.74 -18.95 -9.11
N LYS A 256 26.06 -19.31 -10.37
CA LYS A 256 26.83 -20.52 -10.71
C LYS A 256 28.25 -20.53 -10.15
N CYS A 257 28.88 -19.37 -9.92
CA CYS A 257 30.28 -19.31 -9.47
C CYS A 257 30.44 -19.65 -7.98
N HIS A 258 29.48 -19.25 -7.14
CA HIS A 258 29.51 -19.40 -5.68
C HIS A 258 28.51 -20.43 -5.11
N ALA A 259 27.79 -21.16 -5.98
CA ALA A 259 26.77 -22.14 -5.58
C ALA A 259 27.24 -23.13 -4.49
N LYS A 260 28.49 -23.61 -4.56
CA LYS A 260 29.06 -24.47 -3.50
C LYS A 260 29.11 -23.78 -2.13
N GLU A 261 29.53 -22.52 -2.08
CA GLU A 261 29.69 -21.76 -0.84
C GLU A 261 28.32 -21.38 -0.25
N HIS A 262 27.38 -20.99 -1.11
CA HIS A 262 25.99 -20.74 -0.73
C HIS A 262 25.29 -22.02 -0.20
N LEU A 263 25.54 -23.19 -0.83
CA LEU A 263 25.03 -24.47 -0.35
C LEU A 263 25.61 -24.81 1.02
N GLN A 264 26.92 -24.65 1.21
CA GLN A 264 27.57 -24.89 2.51
C GLN A 264 27.07 -23.93 3.60
N ALA A 265 26.73 -22.69 3.27
CA ALA A 265 26.12 -21.74 4.20
C ALA A 265 24.68 -22.13 4.56
N ALA A 266 23.85 -22.51 3.57
CA ALA A 266 22.48 -22.95 3.78
C ALA A 266 22.40 -24.24 4.61
N THR A 267 23.26 -25.23 4.33
CA THR A 267 23.30 -26.49 5.10
C THR A 267 23.81 -26.29 6.52
N ALA A 268 24.77 -25.38 6.75
CA ALA A 268 25.19 -25.02 8.10
C ALA A 268 24.04 -24.46 8.96
N VAL A 269 23.18 -23.61 8.38
CA VAL A 269 21.98 -23.10 9.07
C VAL A 269 20.97 -24.22 9.37
N TYR A 270 20.78 -25.18 8.46
CA TYR A 270 19.93 -26.34 8.73
C TYR A 270 20.51 -27.28 9.80
N GLU A 271 21.83 -27.49 9.84
CA GLU A 271 22.47 -28.30 10.89
C GLU A 271 22.42 -27.62 12.26
N GLU A 272 22.53 -26.29 12.33
CA GLU A 272 22.27 -25.50 13.54
C GLU A 272 20.80 -25.65 13.98
N ALA A 273 19.86 -25.49 13.04
CA ALA A 273 18.43 -25.61 13.30
C ALA A 273 18.03 -27.01 13.79
N VAL A 274 18.62 -28.08 13.23
CA VAL A 274 18.36 -29.47 13.63
C VAL A 274 18.99 -29.82 14.99
N GLN A 275 19.99 -29.05 15.46
CA GLN A 275 20.54 -29.16 16.80
C GLN A 275 19.66 -28.45 17.85
N GLN A 276 19.10 -27.27 17.53
CA GLN A 276 18.22 -26.54 18.46
C GLN A 276 16.77 -27.07 18.43
N LEU A 277 16.20 -27.26 17.24
CA LEU A 277 14.85 -27.77 16.98
C LEU A 277 14.88 -29.13 16.28
N SER A 278 15.23 -30.17 17.03
CA SER A 278 15.21 -31.56 16.56
C SER A 278 13.77 -32.10 16.40
N CYS A 279 12.99 -31.56 15.45
CA CYS A 279 11.59 -31.91 15.18
C CYS A 279 11.36 -32.34 13.72
N LEU A 280 10.25 -33.07 13.48
CA LEU A 280 9.85 -33.57 12.16
C LEU A 280 9.82 -32.48 11.07
N GLU A 281 9.27 -31.30 11.38
CA GLU A 281 9.11 -30.24 10.37
C GLU A 281 10.45 -29.64 9.95
N MET A 282 11.43 -29.52 10.86
CA MET A 282 12.79 -29.10 10.48
C MET A 282 13.45 -30.10 9.52
N TYR A 283 13.31 -31.40 9.79
CA TYR A 283 13.82 -32.44 8.89
C TYR A 283 13.09 -32.45 7.54
N ARG A 284 11.78 -32.19 7.53
CA ARG A 284 10.97 -32.09 6.30
C ARG A 284 11.38 -30.90 5.43
N LEU A 285 11.55 -29.72 6.03
CA LEU A 285 11.98 -28.49 5.33
C LEU A 285 13.41 -28.62 4.78
N TYR A 286 14.34 -29.17 5.58
CA TYR A 286 15.72 -29.44 5.13
C TYR A 286 15.76 -30.43 3.95
N ALA A 287 14.99 -31.52 4.02
CA ALA A 287 14.89 -32.47 2.92
C ALA A 287 14.28 -31.86 1.66
N ALA A 288 13.21 -31.06 1.78
CA ALA A 288 12.57 -30.37 0.65
C ALA A 288 13.54 -29.38 -0.03
N PHE A 289 14.26 -28.57 0.74
CA PHE A 289 15.29 -27.67 0.22
C PHE A 289 16.37 -28.42 -0.59
N LEU A 290 16.89 -29.55 -0.08
CA LEU A 290 17.89 -30.34 -0.80
C LEU A 290 17.33 -31.00 -2.06
N GLN A 291 16.03 -31.36 -2.09
CA GLN A 291 15.34 -31.86 -3.29
C GLN A 291 15.18 -30.76 -4.35
N GLU A 292 14.77 -29.55 -3.95
CA GLU A 292 14.68 -28.38 -4.83
C GLU A 292 16.05 -28.10 -5.47
N VAL A 293 17.11 -27.96 -4.66
CA VAL A 293 18.48 -27.74 -5.13
C VAL A 293 18.94 -28.85 -6.09
N LEU A 294 18.64 -30.12 -5.80
CA LEU A 294 18.98 -31.24 -6.68
C LEU A 294 18.26 -31.13 -8.04
N SER A 295 17.01 -30.66 -8.06
CA SER A 295 16.25 -30.42 -9.30
C SER A 295 16.76 -29.23 -10.11
N GLU A 296 17.19 -28.14 -9.46
CA GLU A 296 17.83 -26.99 -10.12
C GLU A 296 19.14 -27.40 -10.83
N HIS A 297 19.93 -28.27 -10.20
CA HIS A 297 21.17 -28.81 -10.80
C HIS A 297 20.87 -29.77 -11.96
N ALA A 298 19.85 -30.63 -11.83
CA ALA A 298 19.46 -31.58 -12.89
C ALA A 298 18.93 -30.89 -14.17
N ALA A 299 18.42 -29.66 -14.06
CA ALA A 299 17.95 -28.85 -15.20
C ALA A 299 19.06 -28.04 -15.89
N SER A 300 20.31 -28.08 -15.41
CA SER A 300 21.46 -27.40 -16.00
C SER A 300 22.45 -28.43 -16.58
N ASP A 301 22.45 -28.58 -17.91
CA ASP A 301 23.15 -29.59 -18.75
C ASP A 301 24.71 -29.70 -18.63
N GLU A 302 25.33 -29.20 -17.56
CA GLU A 302 26.78 -29.30 -17.32
C GLU A 302 27.11 -30.52 -16.44
N ALA A 303 27.32 -31.66 -17.10
CA ALA A 303 27.75 -32.89 -16.44
C ALA A 303 29.14 -32.75 -15.77
N GLY A 304 29.24 -33.23 -14.52
CA GLY A 304 30.52 -33.65 -13.92
C GLY A 304 31.33 -32.59 -13.18
N ARG A 305 31.02 -32.37 -11.89
CA ARG A 305 32.02 -32.00 -10.88
C ARG A 305 31.89 -32.90 -9.64
N PRO A 306 32.95 -33.60 -9.21
CA PRO A 306 32.92 -34.38 -7.99
C PRO A 306 33.04 -33.45 -6.77
N HIS A 307 31.91 -33.19 -6.12
CA HIS A 307 31.88 -32.54 -4.81
C HIS A 307 31.87 -33.63 -3.72
N LYS A 308 32.70 -33.46 -2.69
CA LYS A 308 33.10 -34.56 -1.77
C LYS A 308 31.96 -35.11 -0.88
N GLN A 309 30.79 -34.48 -0.92
CA GLN A 309 29.49 -35.12 -0.72
C GLN A 309 28.61 -34.60 -1.86
N SER A 310 27.90 -35.50 -2.54
CA SER A 310 26.81 -35.09 -3.45
C SER A 310 25.65 -34.48 -2.65
N THR A 311 24.89 -33.56 -3.23
CA THR A 311 23.63 -33.06 -2.63
C THR A 311 22.68 -34.22 -2.31
N ALA A 312 22.68 -35.26 -3.16
CA ALA A 312 21.94 -36.50 -2.93
C ALA A 312 22.47 -37.32 -1.74
N GLU A 313 23.77 -37.30 -1.47
CA GLU A 313 24.37 -38.04 -0.34
C GLU A 313 24.12 -37.32 0.98
N LEU A 314 24.17 -35.98 0.98
CA LEU A 314 23.70 -35.19 2.12
C LEU A 314 22.21 -35.44 2.40
N LEU A 315 21.38 -35.48 1.36
CA LEU A 315 19.95 -35.78 1.48
C LEU A 315 19.68 -37.20 2.01
N CYS A 316 20.43 -38.23 1.57
CA CYS A 316 20.40 -39.56 2.18
C CYS A 316 20.76 -39.51 3.67
N ASN A 317 21.81 -38.79 4.05
CA ASN A 317 22.21 -38.65 5.46
C ASN A 317 21.14 -37.93 6.30
N VAL A 318 20.41 -36.97 5.72
CA VAL A 318 19.27 -36.29 6.37
C VAL A 318 18.10 -37.25 6.57
N PHE A 319 17.76 -38.07 5.56
CA PHE A 319 16.72 -39.09 5.69
C PHE A 319 17.09 -40.18 6.72
N GLU A 320 18.34 -40.64 6.74
CA GLU A 320 18.82 -41.63 7.72
C GLU A 320 18.79 -41.07 9.14
N ARG A 321 19.26 -39.84 9.37
CA ARG A 321 19.21 -39.19 10.69
C ARG A 321 17.78 -38.88 11.16
N ALA A 322 16.87 -38.60 10.23
CA ALA A 322 15.45 -38.46 10.54
C ALA A 322 14.83 -39.82 10.93
N ALA A 323 15.17 -40.88 10.21
CA ALA A 323 14.75 -42.25 10.48
C ALA A 323 15.26 -42.76 11.85
N ASP A 324 16.53 -42.55 12.19
CA ASP A 324 17.12 -42.93 13.48
C ASP A 324 16.48 -42.23 14.69
N LYS A 325 16.03 -40.98 14.52
CA LYS A 325 15.31 -40.23 15.56
C LYS A 325 13.81 -40.51 15.62
N GLY A 326 13.25 -41.35 14.72
CA GLY A 326 11.80 -41.50 14.58
C GLY A 326 11.07 -40.23 14.10
N MET A 327 11.79 -39.33 13.43
CA MET A 327 11.36 -37.99 12.99
C MET A 327 11.22 -37.90 11.46
N ALA A 328 10.73 -38.96 10.82
CA ALA A 328 10.56 -39.04 9.36
C ALA A 328 9.07 -39.22 8.97
N SER A 329 8.61 -38.48 7.95
CA SER A 329 7.26 -38.64 7.39
C SER A 329 7.20 -39.73 6.31
N GLU A 330 5.99 -40.18 5.98
CA GLU A 330 5.74 -41.07 4.83
C GLU A 330 6.32 -40.49 3.53
N GLU A 331 6.15 -39.19 3.29
CA GLU A 331 6.71 -38.47 2.14
C GLU A 331 8.24 -38.54 2.09
N MET A 332 8.91 -38.30 3.23
CA MET A 332 10.38 -38.35 3.33
C MET A 332 10.92 -39.76 3.07
N LEU A 333 10.28 -40.78 3.65
CA LEU A 333 10.69 -42.17 3.49
C LEU A 333 10.45 -42.68 2.05
N LEU A 334 9.37 -42.24 1.39
CA LEU A 334 9.15 -42.45 -0.05
C LEU A 334 10.21 -41.74 -0.90
N GLY A 335 10.57 -40.50 -0.54
CA GLY A 335 11.62 -39.71 -1.19
C GLY A 335 13.00 -40.36 -1.08
N TRP A 336 13.33 -40.92 0.09
CA TRP A 336 14.58 -41.65 0.32
C TRP A 336 14.72 -42.86 -0.60
N ALA A 337 13.66 -43.66 -0.72
CA ALA A 337 13.63 -44.80 -1.65
C ALA A 337 13.78 -44.36 -3.11
N ALA A 338 13.07 -43.30 -3.52
CA ALA A 338 13.13 -42.78 -4.89
C ALA A 338 14.52 -42.21 -5.25
N LEU A 339 15.19 -41.57 -4.28
CA LEU A 339 16.55 -41.02 -4.46
C LEU A 339 17.59 -42.13 -4.68
N HIS A 340 17.48 -43.25 -3.98
CA HIS A 340 18.34 -44.41 -4.23
C HIS A 340 18.08 -45.07 -5.60
N MET A 341 16.82 -45.09 -6.07
CA MET A 341 16.49 -45.53 -7.44
C MET A 341 17.11 -44.62 -8.52
N ALA A 342 17.05 -43.29 -8.33
CA ALA A 342 17.55 -42.30 -9.29
C ALA A 342 19.09 -42.29 -9.47
N HIS A 343 19.81 -43.08 -8.67
CA HIS A 343 21.27 -43.26 -8.74
C HIS A 343 21.68 -44.73 -8.93
N ASP A 344 20.78 -45.58 -9.44
CA ASP A 344 20.96 -47.02 -9.67
C ASP A 344 21.34 -47.85 -8.43
N ARG A 345 21.19 -47.30 -7.22
CA ARG A 345 21.58 -47.92 -5.93
C ARG A 345 20.49 -48.91 -5.46
N SER A 346 20.15 -49.89 -6.28
CA SER A 346 18.98 -50.79 -6.11
C SER A 346 18.95 -51.53 -4.76
N GLU A 347 20.08 -52.06 -4.29
CA GLU A 347 20.16 -52.74 -2.98
C GLU A 347 19.91 -51.78 -1.81
N ALA A 348 20.44 -50.55 -1.91
CA ALA A 348 20.22 -49.51 -0.91
C ALA A 348 18.75 -49.02 -0.93
N ALA A 349 18.09 -48.98 -2.08
CA ALA A 349 16.65 -48.70 -2.17
C ALA A 349 15.80 -49.80 -1.50
N ALA A 350 16.19 -51.07 -1.64
CA ALA A 350 15.54 -52.19 -0.97
C ALA A 350 15.76 -52.16 0.57
N ALA A 351 16.96 -51.80 1.03
CA ALA A 351 17.25 -51.61 2.45
C ALA A 351 16.51 -50.40 3.06
N ALA A 352 16.52 -49.25 2.37
CA ALA A 352 15.82 -48.03 2.78
C ALA A 352 14.31 -48.27 2.88
N THR A 353 13.69 -48.93 1.89
CA THR A 353 12.26 -49.28 1.97
C THR A 353 11.94 -50.31 3.05
N MET A 354 12.83 -51.26 3.35
CA MET A 354 12.66 -52.18 4.48
C MET A 354 12.59 -51.42 5.82
N ARG A 355 13.61 -50.57 6.09
CA ARG A 355 13.68 -49.75 7.31
C ARG A 355 12.51 -48.76 7.40
N SER A 356 12.11 -48.18 6.27
CA SER A 356 10.93 -47.30 6.18
C SER A 356 9.63 -47.99 6.60
N CYS A 357 9.42 -49.23 6.13
CA CYS A 357 8.24 -50.03 6.50
C CYS A 357 8.26 -50.48 7.97
N GLN A 358 9.43 -50.63 8.58
CA GLN A 358 9.58 -50.91 10.02
C GLN A 358 9.28 -49.66 10.88
N LEU A 359 9.59 -48.46 10.38
CA LEU A 359 9.37 -47.19 11.09
C LEU A 359 7.91 -46.70 11.00
N LEU A 360 7.24 -46.87 9.86
CA LEU A 360 5.82 -46.57 9.68
C LEU A 360 5.03 -47.78 9.13
N PRO A 361 4.79 -48.85 9.92
CA PRO A 361 4.17 -50.08 9.42
C PRO A 361 2.75 -49.91 8.86
N ALA A 362 2.02 -48.88 9.28
CA ALA A 362 0.64 -48.63 8.82
C ALA A 362 0.55 -47.91 7.45
N SER A 363 1.66 -47.43 6.89
CA SER A 363 1.70 -46.68 5.62
C SER A 363 1.53 -47.61 4.41
N CYS A 364 0.40 -47.47 3.69
CA CYS A 364 0.17 -48.23 2.46
C CYS A 364 1.22 -47.92 1.37
N ALA A 365 1.63 -46.66 1.22
CA ALA A 365 2.50 -46.25 0.11
C ALA A 365 3.95 -46.77 0.27
N LEU A 366 4.47 -46.90 1.49
CA LEU A 366 5.80 -47.48 1.73
C LEU A 366 5.83 -48.97 1.38
N TRP A 367 4.81 -49.74 1.78
CA TRP A 367 4.68 -51.14 1.37
C TRP A 367 4.52 -51.28 -0.15
N GLN A 368 3.75 -50.41 -0.81
CA GLN A 368 3.66 -50.36 -2.27
C GLN A 368 5.05 -50.13 -2.93
N ARG A 369 5.84 -49.18 -2.42
CA ARG A 369 7.19 -48.89 -2.94
C ARG A 369 8.16 -50.06 -2.72
N ARG A 370 8.11 -50.69 -1.53
CA ARG A 370 8.87 -51.91 -1.20
C ARG A 370 8.55 -53.07 -2.15
N LEU A 371 7.25 -53.31 -2.40
CA LEU A 371 6.79 -54.37 -3.30
C LEU A 371 7.10 -54.08 -4.78
N ALA A 372 7.09 -52.81 -5.21
CA ALA A 372 7.52 -52.41 -6.54
C ALA A 372 9.02 -52.73 -6.77
N LEU A 373 9.88 -52.37 -5.80
CA LEU A 373 11.32 -52.67 -5.87
C LEU A 373 11.59 -54.17 -5.87
N LEU A 374 10.93 -54.93 -5.00
CA LEU A 374 11.09 -56.40 -4.96
C LEU A 374 10.64 -57.06 -6.27
N ALA A 375 9.55 -56.57 -6.90
CA ALA A 375 9.11 -57.06 -8.20
C ALA A 375 10.10 -56.69 -9.34
N GLN A 376 10.69 -55.49 -9.29
CA GLN A 376 11.70 -55.04 -10.26
C GLN A 376 13.01 -55.84 -10.15
N SER A 377 13.50 -56.12 -8.94
CA SER A 377 14.66 -57.00 -8.73
C SER A 377 14.38 -58.47 -9.05
N ALA A 378 13.13 -58.91 -8.86
CA ALA A 378 12.68 -60.26 -9.20
C ALA A 378 12.58 -60.50 -10.71
N ALA A 379 12.19 -59.51 -11.50
CA ALA A 379 11.98 -59.65 -12.94
C ALA A 379 13.16 -60.30 -13.71
N PRO A 380 14.42 -59.83 -13.61
CA PRO A 380 15.55 -60.47 -14.27
C PRO A 380 15.83 -61.88 -13.70
N GLN A 381 15.61 -62.09 -12.40
CA GLN A 381 15.78 -63.41 -11.76
C GLN A 381 14.76 -64.41 -12.30
N VAL A 382 13.49 -64.03 -12.46
CA VAL A 382 12.43 -64.90 -13.02
C VAL A 382 12.64 -65.16 -14.52
N ALA A 383 13.14 -64.18 -15.27
CA ALA A 383 13.48 -64.33 -16.69
C ALA A 383 14.67 -65.29 -16.92
N GLN A 384 15.65 -65.30 -16.02
CA GLN A 384 16.78 -66.24 -16.05
C GLN A 384 16.47 -67.59 -15.37
N ALA A 385 15.46 -67.65 -14.49
CA ALA A 385 15.06 -68.85 -13.77
C ALA A 385 14.39 -69.90 -14.67
N GLY A 386 15.20 -70.86 -15.12
CA GLY A 386 14.75 -72.10 -15.73
C GLY A 386 14.10 -73.07 -14.73
N SER A 387 14.36 -72.93 -13.42
CA SER A 387 13.85 -73.87 -12.41
C SER A 387 12.55 -73.43 -11.77
N LYS A 388 11.60 -74.36 -11.62
CA LYS A 388 10.41 -74.20 -10.76
C LYS A 388 10.78 -73.86 -9.30
N LYS A 389 11.98 -74.24 -8.84
CA LYS A 389 12.48 -73.95 -7.47
C LYS A 389 12.81 -72.47 -7.28
N GLU A 390 13.42 -71.83 -8.27
CA GLU A 390 13.80 -70.40 -8.24
C GLU A 390 12.57 -69.50 -8.27
N ARG A 391 11.63 -69.77 -9.19
CA ARG A 391 10.37 -69.02 -9.26
C ARG A 391 9.54 -69.14 -7.97
N ARG A 392 9.58 -70.31 -7.32
CA ARG A 392 8.94 -70.51 -6.00
C ARG A 392 9.63 -69.74 -4.88
N ALA A 393 10.96 -69.59 -4.91
CA ALA A 393 11.68 -68.76 -3.95
C ALA A 393 11.33 -67.26 -4.12
N VAL A 394 11.30 -66.76 -5.36
CA VAL A 394 10.84 -65.40 -5.67
C VAL A 394 9.40 -65.17 -5.21
N GLN A 395 8.50 -66.11 -5.51
CA GLN A 395 7.10 -66.08 -5.04
C GLN A 395 7.02 -65.99 -3.51
N GLN A 396 7.83 -66.76 -2.79
CA GLN A 396 7.87 -66.74 -1.33
C GLN A 396 8.39 -65.40 -0.76
N VAL A 397 9.37 -64.76 -1.39
CA VAL A 397 9.86 -63.42 -0.95
C VAL A 397 8.80 -62.35 -1.17
N LEU A 398 8.18 -62.30 -2.35
CA LEU A 398 7.11 -61.34 -2.65
C LEU A 398 5.87 -61.57 -1.79
N GLN A 399 5.47 -62.82 -1.58
CA GLN A 399 4.34 -63.16 -0.73
C GLN A 399 4.63 -62.83 0.74
N ALA A 400 5.83 -63.14 1.27
CA ALA A 400 6.18 -62.81 2.64
C ALA A 400 6.15 -61.30 2.92
N ALA A 401 6.63 -60.47 1.98
CA ALA A 401 6.56 -59.01 2.09
C ALA A 401 5.11 -58.47 2.00
N ALA A 402 4.24 -59.13 1.23
CA ALA A 402 2.81 -58.82 1.20
C ALA A 402 2.12 -59.22 2.52
N ASP A 403 2.39 -60.44 3.02
CA ASP A 403 1.95 -60.97 4.31
C ASP A 403 2.43 -60.12 5.51
N GLU A 404 3.57 -59.45 5.39
CA GLU A 404 4.11 -58.51 6.38
C GLU A 404 3.29 -57.21 6.36
N GLY A 405 3.19 -56.53 5.21
CA GLY A 405 2.45 -55.27 5.09
C GLY A 405 0.95 -55.38 5.36
N VAL A 406 0.33 -56.49 4.95
CA VAL A 406 -1.11 -56.76 5.17
C VAL A 406 -1.46 -56.99 6.65
N LYS A 407 -0.49 -57.30 7.52
CA LYS A 407 -0.71 -57.37 8.98
C LYS A 407 -0.66 -56.01 9.66
N HIS A 408 0.01 -55.03 9.06
CA HIS A 408 0.26 -53.72 9.66
C HIS A 408 -0.58 -52.58 9.06
N VAL A 409 -0.94 -52.66 7.77
CA VAL A 409 -1.84 -51.69 7.11
C VAL A 409 -3.30 -52.05 7.40
N PRO A 410 -4.14 -51.13 7.91
CA PRO A 410 -5.56 -51.41 8.15
C PRO A 410 -6.29 -51.86 6.88
N ALA A 411 -7.12 -52.91 7.00
CA ALA A 411 -7.85 -53.54 5.90
C ALA A 411 -8.44 -52.59 4.84
N PRO A 412 -9.22 -51.53 5.17
CA PRO A 412 -9.79 -50.62 4.16
C PRO A 412 -8.75 -49.75 3.45
N ALA A 413 -7.62 -49.47 4.11
CA ALA A 413 -6.50 -48.73 3.53
C ALA A 413 -5.55 -49.63 2.70
N SER A 414 -5.66 -50.96 2.81
CA SER A 414 -4.79 -51.91 2.10
C SER A 414 -5.10 -52.06 0.60
N ALA A 415 -6.24 -51.56 0.11
CA ALA A 415 -6.69 -51.74 -1.28
C ALA A 415 -5.64 -51.42 -2.37
N PRO A 416 -4.84 -50.33 -2.27
CA PRO A 416 -3.82 -50.02 -3.27
C PRO A 416 -2.67 -51.03 -3.33
N LEU A 417 -2.37 -51.75 -2.24
CA LEU A 417 -1.38 -52.84 -2.24
C LEU A 417 -1.84 -53.98 -3.14
N TRP A 418 -3.08 -54.43 -2.96
CA TRP A 418 -3.67 -55.50 -3.76
C TRP A 418 -3.77 -55.13 -5.24
N LEU A 419 -4.21 -53.90 -5.54
CA LEU A 419 -4.29 -53.37 -6.90
C LEU A 419 -2.93 -53.29 -7.62
N GLN A 420 -1.81 -53.24 -6.89
CA GLN A 420 -0.46 -53.32 -7.44
C GLN A 420 0.09 -54.76 -7.47
N LEU A 421 -0.19 -55.57 -6.44
CA LEU A 421 0.30 -56.93 -6.28
C LEU A 421 -0.22 -57.88 -7.38
N PHE A 422 -1.52 -57.84 -7.70
CA PHE A 422 -2.10 -58.74 -8.69
C PHE A 422 -1.52 -58.53 -10.11
N PRO A 423 -1.41 -57.29 -10.64
CA PRO A 423 -0.70 -57.03 -11.89
C PRO A 423 0.78 -57.40 -11.85
N ALA A 424 1.48 -57.22 -10.72
CA ALA A 424 2.88 -57.59 -10.59
C ALA A 424 3.09 -59.12 -10.65
N PHE A 425 2.24 -59.91 -9.98
CA PHE A 425 2.27 -61.38 -10.08
C PHE A 425 1.90 -61.85 -11.49
N GLN A 426 0.93 -61.20 -12.14
CA GLN A 426 0.56 -61.47 -13.53
C GLN A 426 1.71 -61.18 -14.51
N ALA A 427 2.44 -60.08 -14.34
CA ALA A 427 3.59 -59.73 -15.17
C ALA A 427 4.80 -60.67 -14.97
N LEU A 428 4.96 -61.24 -13.77
CA LEU A 428 5.99 -62.23 -13.43
C LEU A 428 5.56 -63.68 -13.73
N ALA A 429 4.36 -63.91 -14.27
CA ALA A 429 3.76 -65.24 -14.49
C ALA A 429 3.80 -66.14 -13.23
N LEU A 430 3.45 -65.57 -12.08
CA LEU A 430 3.38 -66.25 -10.79
C LEU A 430 1.93 -66.65 -10.44
N PRO A 431 1.70 -67.83 -9.84
CA PRO A 431 0.37 -68.25 -9.38
C PRO A 431 -0.23 -67.23 -8.40
N CYS A 432 -1.43 -66.75 -8.70
CA CYS A 432 -2.15 -65.74 -7.93
C CYS A 432 -3.08 -66.36 -6.87
N SER A 433 -3.39 -67.65 -6.99
CA SER A 433 -4.24 -68.44 -6.09
C SER A 433 -3.89 -68.31 -4.60
N THR A 434 -2.61 -68.33 -4.22
CA THR A 434 -2.20 -68.15 -2.80
C THR A 434 -2.40 -66.71 -2.32
N LEU A 435 -2.08 -65.72 -3.17
CA LEU A 435 -2.25 -64.29 -2.88
C LEU A 435 -3.74 -63.93 -2.70
N ALA A 436 -4.63 -64.55 -3.49
CA ALA A 436 -6.07 -64.38 -3.37
C ALA A 436 -6.65 -64.95 -2.06
N GLN A 437 -6.03 -65.98 -1.47
CA GLN A 437 -6.44 -66.50 -0.15
C GLN A 437 -6.12 -65.51 0.98
N LEU A 438 -5.01 -64.78 0.88
CA LEU A 438 -4.64 -63.72 1.83
C LEU A 438 -5.62 -62.54 1.78
N LEU A 439 -6.00 -62.11 0.57
CA LEU A 439 -7.04 -61.10 0.38
C LEU A 439 -8.38 -61.57 0.98
N LEU A 440 -8.79 -62.82 0.74
CA LEU A 440 -10.03 -63.36 1.28
C LEU A 440 -10.04 -63.34 2.82
N HIS A 441 -8.91 -63.66 3.47
CA HIS A 441 -8.79 -63.59 4.93
C HIS A 441 -8.96 -62.17 5.48
N GLN A 442 -8.44 -61.15 4.77
CA GLN A 442 -8.68 -59.74 5.10
C GLN A 442 -10.15 -59.32 4.90
N LEU A 443 -10.77 -59.76 3.80
CA LEU A 443 -12.19 -59.49 3.53
C LEU A 443 -13.11 -60.11 4.59
N MET A 444 -12.77 -61.30 5.12
CA MET A 444 -13.48 -61.90 6.26
C MET A 444 -13.39 -61.07 7.55
N GLY A 445 -12.32 -60.28 7.74
CA GLY A 445 -12.16 -59.40 8.89
C GLY A 445 -13.00 -58.10 8.84
N LEU A 446 -13.49 -57.71 7.66
CA LEU A 446 -14.28 -56.48 7.44
C LEU A 446 -15.76 -56.66 7.84
N ALA A 447 -16.00 -57.12 9.06
CA ALA A 447 -17.30 -57.53 9.58
C ALA A 447 -18.26 -56.36 9.96
N LYS A 448 -18.41 -55.36 9.08
CA LYS A 448 -19.58 -54.46 8.92
C LYS A 448 -19.33 -53.39 7.82
N GLY A 449 -19.90 -53.62 6.64
CA GLY A 449 -20.37 -52.59 5.70
C GLY A 449 -19.36 -51.61 5.08
N ALA A 450 -18.95 -51.86 3.84
CA ALA A 450 -18.45 -50.81 2.93
C ALA A 450 -18.70 -51.19 1.44
N PRO A 451 -19.95 -51.10 0.94
CA PRO A 451 -20.36 -51.65 -0.36
C PRO A 451 -19.66 -51.04 -1.59
N GLU A 452 -19.07 -49.85 -1.45
CA GLU A 452 -18.35 -49.13 -2.52
C GLU A 452 -16.87 -48.90 -2.19
N SER A 453 -16.31 -49.65 -1.24
CA SER A 453 -14.91 -49.50 -0.85
C SER A 453 -13.92 -49.91 -1.94
N ALA A 454 -12.73 -49.30 -1.92
CA ALA A 454 -11.62 -49.68 -2.80
C ALA A 454 -11.21 -51.17 -2.66
N MET A 455 -11.53 -51.82 -1.54
CA MET A 455 -11.37 -53.27 -1.37
C MET A 455 -12.23 -54.10 -2.32
N GLY A 456 -13.38 -53.58 -2.78
CA GLY A 456 -14.15 -54.17 -3.87
C GLY A 456 -13.41 -54.11 -5.22
N GLN A 457 -12.64 -53.05 -5.48
CA GLN A 457 -11.79 -52.96 -6.67
C GLN A 457 -10.59 -53.92 -6.57
N ALA A 458 -10.00 -54.06 -5.38
CA ALA A 458 -8.96 -55.06 -5.11
C ALA A 458 -9.44 -56.51 -5.35
N ALA A 459 -10.65 -56.85 -4.89
CA ALA A 459 -11.26 -58.14 -5.15
C ALA A 459 -11.58 -58.36 -6.64
N ALA A 460 -12.00 -57.32 -7.37
CA ALA A 460 -12.22 -57.38 -8.81
C ALA A 460 -10.91 -57.65 -9.58
N ALA A 461 -9.81 -57.02 -9.17
CA ALA A 461 -8.47 -57.28 -9.72
C ALA A 461 -7.96 -58.69 -9.39
N ALA A 462 -8.23 -59.19 -8.18
CA ALA A 462 -7.88 -60.55 -7.78
C ALA A 462 -8.53 -61.61 -8.68
N VAL A 463 -9.84 -61.50 -8.94
CA VAL A 463 -10.55 -62.41 -9.85
C VAL A 463 -9.99 -62.33 -11.27
N LYS A 464 -9.74 -61.13 -11.80
CA LYS A 464 -9.16 -60.94 -13.15
C LYS A 464 -7.76 -61.54 -13.28
N ALA A 465 -6.90 -61.41 -12.25
CA ALA A 465 -5.54 -61.97 -12.27
C ALA A 465 -5.52 -63.50 -12.09
N VAL A 466 -6.33 -64.05 -11.17
CA VAL A 466 -6.47 -65.51 -10.99
C VAL A 466 -7.04 -66.16 -12.26
N TRP A 467 -8.03 -65.54 -12.92
CA TRP A 467 -8.56 -66.03 -14.19
C TRP A 467 -7.47 -66.10 -15.28
N ALA A 468 -6.59 -65.10 -15.34
CA ALA A 468 -5.53 -65.01 -16.34
C ALA A 468 -4.31 -65.92 -16.09
N GLN A 469 -4.04 -66.33 -14.84
CA GLN A 469 -2.83 -67.10 -14.46
C GLN A 469 -3.13 -68.52 -13.93
N ASP A 470 -4.13 -68.68 -13.06
CA ASP A 470 -4.51 -69.97 -12.48
C ASP A 470 -5.72 -70.61 -13.21
N GLY A 471 -6.36 -69.88 -14.14
CA GLY A 471 -7.41 -70.37 -15.02
C GLY A 471 -8.85 -70.13 -14.55
N PRO A 472 -9.85 -70.40 -15.41
CA PRO A 472 -11.24 -70.01 -15.16
C PRO A 472 -11.87 -70.78 -13.99
N GLU A 473 -11.50 -72.05 -13.76
CA GLU A 473 -12.01 -72.83 -12.63
C GLU A 473 -11.52 -72.30 -11.28
N ALA A 474 -10.24 -71.91 -11.18
CA ALA A 474 -9.67 -71.30 -9.98
C ALA A 474 -10.36 -69.96 -9.65
N ALA A 475 -10.63 -69.14 -10.66
CA ALA A 475 -11.35 -67.88 -10.51
C ALA A 475 -12.82 -68.09 -10.09
N ARG A 476 -13.50 -69.11 -10.65
CA ARG A 476 -14.86 -69.50 -10.25
C ARG A 476 -14.92 -69.98 -8.79
N GLN A 477 -13.92 -70.75 -8.33
CA GLN A 477 -13.81 -71.16 -6.91
C GLN A 477 -13.54 -69.96 -5.98
N LEU A 478 -12.73 -68.99 -6.41
CA LEU A 478 -12.52 -67.75 -5.66
C LEU A 478 -13.82 -66.93 -5.56
N TRP A 479 -14.57 -66.82 -6.68
CA TRP A 479 -15.84 -66.11 -6.73
C TRP A 479 -16.89 -66.72 -5.77
N GLN A 480 -17.06 -68.04 -5.80
CA GLN A 480 -17.94 -68.75 -4.86
C GLN A 480 -17.59 -68.51 -3.39
N ARG A 481 -16.29 -68.33 -3.07
CA ARG A 481 -15.83 -67.99 -1.71
C ARG A 481 -16.00 -66.52 -1.35
N MET A 482 -16.04 -65.61 -2.32
CA MET A 482 -16.36 -64.19 -2.09
C MET A 482 -17.86 -63.97 -1.85
N LEU A 483 -18.73 -64.78 -2.47
CA LEU A 483 -20.18 -64.75 -2.29
C LEU A 483 -20.66 -65.17 -0.88
N THR A 484 -19.80 -65.78 -0.04
CA THR A 484 -20.14 -66.10 1.35
C THR A 484 -19.82 -64.98 2.34
N LEU A 485 -19.33 -63.83 1.86
CA LEU A 485 -18.98 -62.66 2.65
C LEU A 485 -20.08 -61.57 2.54
N PRO A 486 -20.09 -60.55 3.41
CA PRO A 486 -20.90 -59.34 3.19
C PRO A 486 -20.64 -58.76 1.79
N PRO A 487 -21.66 -58.18 1.13
CA PRO A 487 -21.72 -58.08 -0.32
C PRO A 487 -20.44 -57.47 -0.93
N PRO A 488 -19.69 -58.22 -1.75
CA PRO A 488 -18.48 -57.69 -2.38
C PRO A 488 -18.85 -56.59 -3.35
N GLY A 489 -18.09 -55.48 -3.34
CA GLY A 489 -18.44 -54.26 -4.06
C GLY A 489 -18.77 -54.47 -5.54
N LEU A 490 -19.69 -53.67 -6.09
CA LEU A 490 -20.23 -53.80 -7.47
C LEU A 490 -19.18 -53.95 -8.59
N ALA A 491 -17.93 -53.50 -8.35
CA ALA A 491 -16.77 -53.76 -9.20
C ALA A 491 -16.45 -55.26 -9.39
N VAL A 492 -16.62 -56.10 -8.36
CA VAL A 492 -16.37 -57.57 -8.43
C VAL A 492 -17.43 -58.26 -9.29
N PHE A 493 -18.71 -57.93 -9.09
CA PHE A 493 -19.80 -58.44 -9.91
C PHE A 493 -19.60 -58.08 -11.38
N ASN A 494 -19.29 -56.80 -11.69
CA ASN A 494 -18.96 -56.41 -13.06
C ASN A 494 -17.74 -57.17 -13.60
N ALA A 495 -16.67 -57.35 -12.81
CA ALA A 495 -15.49 -58.10 -13.23
C ALA A 495 -15.77 -59.57 -13.56
N VAL A 496 -16.61 -60.25 -12.77
CA VAL A 496 -17.02 -61.64 -13.04
C VAL A 496 -17.92 -61.70 -14.27
N LEU A 497 -18.86 -60.77 -14.43
CA LEU A 497 -19.73 -60.67 -15.61
C LEU A 497 -18.93 -60.41 -16.89
N ASP A 498 -17.92 -59.52 -16.86
CA ASP A 498 -17.01 -59.30 -18.00
C ASP A 498 -16.34 -60.61 -18.44
N LEU A 499 -15.84 -61.40 -17.47
CA LEU A 499 -15.08 -62.63 -17.72
C LEU A 499 -15.98 -63.79 -18.17
N GLU A 500 -17.12 -64.02 -17.54
CA GLU A 500 -18.02 -65.12 -17.91
C GLU A 500 -18.72 -64.85 -19.26
N ILE A 501 -19.05 -63.61 -19.60
CA ILE A 501 -19.56 -63.24 -20.94
C ILE A 501 -18.48 -63.48 -22.02
N ALA A 502 -17.23 -63.08 -21.75
CA ALA A 502 -16.11 -63.36 -22.66
C ALA A 502 -15.81 -64.87 -22.77
N CYS A 503 -16.02 -65.62 -21.69
CA CYS A 503 -15.86 -67.08 -21.65
C CYS A 503 -16.95 -67.82 -22.42
N GLU A 504 -18.22 -67.40 -22.32
CA GLU A 504 -19.31 -67.99 -23.10
C GLU A 504 -19.05 -67.86 -24.60
N ALA A 505 -18.61 -66.67 -25.04
CA ALA A 505 -18.27 -66.39 -26.43
C ALA A 505 -17.09 -67.24 -26.97
N ALA A 506 -16.28 -67.86 -26.09
CA ALA A 506 -15.15 -68.70 -26.45
C ALA A 506 -15.43 -70.22 -26.28
N GLU A 507 -16.15 -70.62 -25.23
CA GLU A 507 -16.35 -72.03 -24.86
C GLU A 507 -17.70 -72.63 -25.29
N ALA A 508 -18.67 -71.81 -25.71
CA ALA A 508 -20.02 -72.23 -26.17
C ALA A 508 -20.75 -73.21 -25.20
N SER A 509 -20.43 -73.16 -23.91
CA SER A 509 -20.90 -74.12 -22.91
C SER A 509 -22.35 -73.87 -22.51
N LYS A 510 -23.16 -74.94 -22.44
CA LYS A 510 -24.56 -74.90 -21.96
C LYS A 510 -24.73 -74.32 -20.54
N GLN A 511 -23.65 -74.26 -19.75
CA GLN A 511 -23.64 -73.69 -18.40
C GLN A 511 -23.23 -72.20 -18.36
N GLY A 512 -22.75 -71.62 -19.46
CA GLY A 512 -22.41 -70.18 -19.57
C GLY A 512 -23.60 -69.26 -19.26
N PRO A 513 -24.70 -69.31 -20.04
CA PRO A 513 -25.85 -68.43 -19.86
C PRO A 513 -26.43 -68.45 -18.43
N TYR A 514 -26.49 -69.65 -17.84
CA TYR A 514 -27.03 -69.85 -16.49
C TYR A 514 -26.16 -69.19 -15.41
N ARG A 515 -24.83 -69.33 -15.49
CA ARG A 515 -23.90 -68.69 -14.54
C ARG A 515 -23.92 -67.17 -14.66
N ILE A 516 -24.04 -66.64 -15.88
CA ILE A 516 -24.17 -65.19 -16.11
C ILE A 516 -25.49 -64.67 -15.54
N GLN A 517 -26.61 -65.38 -15.78
CA GLN A 517 -27.91 -65.05 -15.19
C GLN A 517 -27.86 -65.02 -13.66
N GLN A 518 -27.36 -66.08 -13.01
CA GLN A 518 -27.21 -66.14 -11.55
C GLN A 518 -26.33 -65.00 -11.00
N THR A 519 -25.28 -64.61 -11.74
CA THR A 519 -24.37 -63.53 -11.32
C THR A 519 -25.04 -62.15 -11.44
N PHE A 520 -25.89 -61.93 -12.46
CA PHE A 520 -26.70 -60.72 -12.55
C PHE A 520 -27.79 -60.66 -11.47
N GLU A 521 -28.49 -61.77 -11.20
CA GLU A 521 -29.52 -61.85 -10.16
C GLU A 521 -28.93 -61.50 -8.78
N ALA A 522 -27.82 -62.16 -8.40
CA ALA A 522 -27.11 -61.87 -7.16
C ALA A 522 -26.54 -60.43 -7.09
N ALA A 523 -26.19 -59.82 -8.23
CA ALA A 523 -25.78 -58.41 -8.28
C ALA A 523 -26.97 -57.47 -8.02
N VAL A 524 -28.12 -57.77 -8.64
CA VAL A 524 -29.35 -56.97 -8.56
C VAL A 524 -29.96 -57.04 -7.16
N ASP A 525 -29.96 -58.20 -6.52
CA ASP A 525 -30.42 -58.35 -5.13
C ASP A 525 -29.57 -57.54 -4.14
N ALA A 526 -28.28 -57.34 -4.43
CA ALA A 526 -27.35 -56.61 -3.56
C ALA A 526 -27.24 -55.09 -3.88
N TYR A 527 -27.35 -54.68 -5.15
CA TYR A 527 -27.07 -53.31 -5.62
C TYR A 527 -28.16 -52.68 -6.51
N GLY A 528 -29.23 -53.41 -6.83
CA GLY A 528 -30.30 -52.94 -7.72
C GLY A 528 -31.10 -51.75 -7.19
N GLN A 529 -30.97 -51.40 -5.91
CA GLN A 529 -31.56 -50.17 -5.34
C GLN A 529 -30.66 -48.92 -5.51
N THR A 530 -29.36 -49.09 -5.82
CA THR A 530 -28.38 -48.00 -5.83
C THR A 530 -27.82 -47.69 -7.23
N ASP A 531 -27.68 -48.67 -8.13
CA ASP A 531 -27.20 -48.43 -9.50
C ASP A 531 -28.20 -48.89 -10.58
N VAL A 532 -28.72 -47.93 -11.34
CA VAL A 532 -29.61 -48.16 -12.49
C VAL A 532 -28.86 -48.75 -13.70
N ASN A 533 -27.55 -48.52 -13.82
CA ASN A 533 -26.75 -49.03 -14.94
C ASN A 533 -26.64 -50.57 -14.91
N LEU A 534 -26.65 -51.17 -13.72
CA LEU A 534 -26.72 -52.62 -13.55
C LEU A 534 -27.98 -53.23 -14.20
N TRP A 535 -29.15 -52.62 -13.97
CA TRP A 535 -30.40 -53.04 -14.61
C TRP A 535 -30.34 -52.87 -16.13
N ILE A 536 -29.80 -51.74 -16.62
CA ILE A 536 -29.63 -51.49 -18.06
C ILE A 536 -28.72 -52.57 -18.68
N ARG A 537 -27.59 -52.90 -18.04
CA ARG A 537 -26.66 -53.95 -18.48
C ARG A 537 -27.32 -55.33 -18.51
N TYR A 538 -28.11 -55.68 -17.49
CA TYR A 538 -28.85 -56.94 -17.42
C TYR A 538 -29.92 -57.04 -18.52
N ILE A 539 -30.70 -55.98 -18.73
CA ILE A 539 -31.73 -55.93 -19.79
C ILE A 539 -31.10 -56.04 -21.18
N GLN A 540 -29.99 -55.33 -21.44
CA GLN A 540 -29.25 -55.43 -22.70
C GLN A 540 -28.73 -56.85 -22.96
N HIS A 541 -28.17 -57.50 -21.93
CA HIS A 541 -27.70 -58.88 -22.03
C HIS A 541 -28.86 -59.87 -22.32
N GLN A 542 -30.00 -59.72 -21.63
CA GLN A 542 -31.19 -60.53 -21.90
C GLN A 542 -31.75 -60.31 -23.32
N GLN A 543 -31.73 -59.07 -23.82
CA GLN A 543 -32.11 -58.75 -25.20
C GLN A 543 -31.16 -59.40 -26.22
N GLN A 544 -29.86 -59.38 -25.98
CA GLN A 544 -28.86 -60.06 -26.82
C GLN A 544 -29.04 -61.59 -26.80
N MET A 545 -29.29 -62.19 -25.64
CA MET A 545 -29.63 -63.61 -25.48
C MET A 545 -30.89 -64.00 -26.29
N VAL A 546 -31.94 -63.18 -26.25
CA VAL A 546 -33.17 -63.39 -27.03
C VAL A 546 -32.91 -63.22 -28.53
N GLN A 547 -32.15 -62.20 -28.94
CA GLN A 547 -31.79 -61.99 -30.35
C GLN A 547 -30.91 -63.11 -30.92
N GLY A 548 -29.94 -63.63 -30.16
CA GLY A 548 -29.13 -64.78 -30.56
C GLY A 548 -29.95 -66.05 -30.76
N ARG A 549 -30.92 -66.31 -29.86
CA ARG A 549 -31.88 -67.42 -30.02
C ARG A 549 -32.82 -67.22 -31.21
N LEU A 550 -33.25 -65.99 -31.48
CA LEU A 550 -34.05 -65.66 -32.68
C LEU A 550 -33.25 -65.82 -33.97
N GLN A 551 -31.97 -65.43 -34.01
CA GLN A 551 -31.11 -65.68 -35.18
C GLN A 551 -30.86 -67.18 -35.40
N GLY A 552 -30.70 -67.96 -34.32
CA GLY A 552 -30.66 -69.43 -34.40
C GLY A 552 -31.93 -70.06 -34.99
N LEU A 553 -33.10 -69.45 -34.75
CA LEU A 553 -34.39 -69.85 -35.35
C LEU A 553 -34.61 -69.29 -36.78
N GLN A 554 -33.94 -68.19 -37.13
CA GLN A 554 -33.98 -67.57 -38.47
C GLN A 554 -32.93 -68.13 -39.44
N GLY A 555 -32.19 -69.17 -39.07
CA GLY A 555 -31.19 -69.86 -39.91
C GLY A 555 -31.72 -70.54 -41.19
N THR A 556 -32.93 -70.24 -41.64
CA THR A 556 -33.60 -70.86 -42.80
C THR A 556 -34.16 -69.86 -43.84
N LYS A 557 -33.54 -68.68 -44.04
CA LYS A 557 -33.43 -68.03 -45.37
C LYS A 557 -32.49 -66.80 -45.44
N GLY A 558 -31.39 -66.96 -46.18
CA GLY A 558 -30.96 -66.01 -47.22
C GLY A 558 -30.64 -64.55 -46.87
N SER A 559 -29.47 -64.32 -46.28
CA SER A 559 -28.48 -63.28 -46.63
C SER A 559 -28.92 -62.04 -47.45
N MET A 560 -28.67 -60.84 -46.91
CA MET A 560 -27.60 -59.98 -47.45
C MET A 560 -27.03 -59.03 -46.38
N GLN A 561 -25.78 -58.57 -46.58
CA GLN A 561 -24.98 -57.80 -45.63
C GLN A 561 -24.90 -56.31 -45.99
N LEU A 562 -24.45 -55.48 -45.03
CA LEU A 562 -23.46 -54.38 -45.12
C LEU A 562 -23.56 -53.54 -43.83
N SER A 563 -22.87 -53.93 -42.74
CA SER A 563 -21.48 -53.57 -42.41
C SER A 563 -21.28 -52.09 -42.00
N SER A 564 -20.96 -51.87 -40.72
CA SER A 564 -20.54 -50.57 -40.15
C SER A 564 -19.17 -50.70 -39.48
N SER A 565 -18.21 -49.83 -39.78
CA SER A 565 -16.96 -49.70 -39.00
C SER A 565 -16.14 -48.44 -39.35
N CYS A 566 -15.22 -48.10 -38.43
CA CYS A 566 -14.15 -47.09 -38.49
C CYS A 566 -14.59 -45.61 -38.47
N LEU A 567 -14.19 -44.74 -37.52
CA LEU A 567 -13.00 -44.54 -36.66
C LEU A 567 -11.77 -43.89 -37.33
N SER A 568 -11.31 -42.79 -36.72
CA SER A 568 -9.97 -42.15 -36.87
C SER A 568 -9.61 -41.63 -38.27
N SER A 569 -8.66 -40.69 -38.50
CA SER A 569 -7.63 -40.04 -37.65
C SER A 569 -7.47 -38.56 -38.09
N VAL A 570 -7.15 -37.58 -37.23
CA VAL A 570 -5.79 -37.06 -36.86
C VAL A 570 -5.05 -36.24 -37.94
N ASP A 571 -4.42 -35.15 -37.50
CA ASP A 571 -3.32 -34.34 -38.09
C ASP A 571 -3.52 -33.23 -39.18
N ALA A 572 -3.36 -31.99 -38.70
CA ALA A 572 -2.20 -31.10 -38.96
C ALA A 572 -2.20 -29.97 -40.05
N LEU A 573 -1.49 -28.89 -39.68
CA LEU A 573 -0.75 -27.90 -40.49
C LEU A 573 -1.50 -26.98 -41.52
N GLY A 574 -1.91 -25.80 -41.05
CA GLY A 574 -1.08 -24.58 -41.18
C GLY A 574 -1.14 -23.69 -42.44
N SER A 575 -0.42 -22.56 -42.32
CA SER A 575 -0.10 -21.53 -43.34
C SER A 575 -1.15 -20.44 -43.68
N THR A 576 -0.64 -19.33 -44.24
CA THR A 576 -1.34 -18.08 -44.55
C THR A 576 -1.48 -17.87 -46.06
N PRO A 577 -2.25 -16.87 -46.50
CA PRO A 577 -1.90 -16.13 -47.72
C PRO A 577 -1.73 -14.62 -47.53
N ARG A 578 -1.01 -13.99 -48.47
CA ARG A 578 -0.52 -12.61 -48.43
C ARG A 578 -0.61 -11.98 -49.82
N ALA A 579 -1.38 -10.91 -50.00
CA ALA A 579 -1.57 -10.25 -51.31
C ALA A 579 -2.09 -8.80 -51.18
N THR A 580 -1.77 -7.79 -52.03
CA THR A 580 -0.50 -7.41 -52.69
C THR A 580 -0.63 -6.03 -53.37
N GLN A 581 0.36 -5.13 -53.20
CA GLN A 581 0.70 -3.99 -54.09
C GLN A 581 -0.39 -2.88 -54.22
N LYS A 582 -0.16 -1.65 -54.74
CA LYS A 582 0.92 -0.93 -55.47
C LYS A 582 0.82 0.59 -55.07
N SER A 583 1.59 1.60 -55.51
CA SER A 583 2.66 1.77 -56.51
C SER A 583 3.73 2.82 -56.06
N ARG A 584 3.99 3.90 -56.85
CA ARG A 584 5.02 4.97 -56.79
C ARG A 584 4.83 5.89 -58.05
N PRO A 585 5.64 6.94 -58.33
CA PRO A 585 6.25 8.03 -57.52
C PRO A 585 6.13 9.44 -58.22
N TYR A 586 6.77 10.52 -57.72
CA TYR A 586 7.54 11.49 -58.55
C TYR A 586 8.51 12.41 -57.75
N HIS A 587 9.32 13.24 -58.43
CA HIS A 587 10.54 13.91 -57.93
C HIS A 587 10.51 15.45 -57.74
N LYS A 588 11.35 15.97 -56.82
CA LYS A 588 12.43 17.00 -56.99
C LYS A 588 13.24 17.08 -55.66
N ARG A 589 14.58 17.12 -55.60
CA ARG A 589 15.62 18.10 -56.06
C ARG A 589 15.55 19.46 -55.34
N GLU A 590 16.64 20.13 -54.92
CA GLU A 590 18.07 19.78 -54.69
C GLU A 590 18.83 21.02 -54.10
N ARG A 591 20.14 20.89 -53.78
CA ARG A 591 21.09 21.94 -53.30
C ARG A 591 20.95 22.33 -51.80
N GLY A 592 22.00 22.75 -51.09
CA GLY A 592 23.44 22.78 -51.40
C GLY A 592 24.18 24.03 -50.87
N LEU A 593 25.52 23.94 -50.71
CA LEU A 593 26.46 24.98 -50.21
C LEU A 593 26.44 25.22 -48.68
N ARG A 594 27.52 25.72 -48.05
CA ARG A 594 28.97 25.39 -48.10
C ARG A 594 29.64 26.11 -46.91
N ALA A 595 30.74 25.56 -46.39
CA ALA A 595 31.45 26.08 -45.22
C ALA A 595 32.11 27.47 -45.40
N ARG A 596 32.35 28.15 -44.28
CA ARG A 596 33.61 28.87 -44.03
C ARG A 596 33.87 29.06 -42.53
N SER A 597 35.11 28.83 -42.10
CA SER A 597 35.64 29.40 -40.87
C SER A 597 36.32 30.74 -41.18
N LYS A 598 36.53 31.58 -40.15
CA LYS A 598 37.88 32.05 -39.81
C LYS A 598 37.90 32.77 -38.45
N ASN A 599 39.04 32.61 -37.79
CA ASN A 599 39.42 33.22 -36.52
C ASN A 599 39.43 34.75 -36.62
N PHE A 600 39.32 35.42 -35.47
CA PHE A 600 40.28 36.45 -35.11
C PHE A 600 40.62 36.33 -33.62
N SER A 601 41.86 36.65 -33.26
CA SER A 601 42.38 36.54 -31.89
C SER A 601 42.89 37.89 -31.41
N SER A 602 42.96 38.04 -30.08
CA SER A 602 43.92 38.87 -29.34
C SER A 602 44.12 40.34 -29.73
N LEU A 603 43.89 41.24 -28.78
CA LEU A 603 44.88 42.28 -28.45
C LEU A 603 44.79 42.63 -26.95
N GLN A 604 45.81 43.33 -26.44
CA GLN A 604 46.14 43.43 -25.01
C GLN A 604 45.88 44.81 -24.41
N GLN A 605 45.72 44.83 -23.07
CA GLN A 605 46.21 45.83 -22.10
C GLN A 605 45.94 47.32 -22.36
N HIS A 606 45.31 47.97 -21.37
CA HIS A 606 45.75 49.16 -20.60
C HIS A 606 44.49 49.76 -19.91
N ALA A 607 44.54 50.58 -18.85
CA ALA A 607 45.40 50.65 -17.66
C ALA A 607 44.75 51.69 -16.70
N GLN A 608 44.89 51.50 -15.38
CA GLN A 608 44.75 52.53 -14.32
C GLN A 608 43.43 53.32 -14.11
N ALA A 609 42.91 53.19 -12.88
CA ALA A 609 42.39 54.24 -11.98
C ALA A 609 41.50 55.41 -12.49
N HIS A 610 40.35 55.60 -11.81
CA HIS A 610 40.08 56.87 -11.12
C HIS A 610 39.08 56.73 -9.96
N VAL A 611 39.24 57.59 -8.94
CA VAL A 611 38.28 57.77 -7.83
C VAL A 611 37.93 59.27 -7.69
N PRO A 612 36.65 59.61 -7.57
CA PRO A 612 36.17 60.77 -6.81
C PRO A 612 35.20 60.29 -5.70
N ARG A 613 35.48 60.54 -4.41
CA ARG A 613 35.27 61.78 -3.64
C ARG A 613 33.80 62.18 -3.46
N ALA A 614 33.40 62.28 -2.19
CA ALA A 614 32.13 62.82 -1.71
C ALA A 614 32.27 64.29 -1.27
N HIS A 615 31.15 64.95 -1.00
CA HIS A 615 31.04 66.09 -0.09
C HIS A 615 29.74 65.97 0.74
N PRO A 616 29.67 66.57 1.96
CA PRO A 616 28.53 66.47 2.87
C PRO A 616 27.54 67.64 2.73
N ASP A 617 26.47 67.65 3.53
CA ASP A 617 26.05 68.78 4.40
C ASP A 617 24.70 68.49 5.10
N VAL A 618 24.70 68.37 6.43
CA VAL A 618 23.60 68.74 7.36
C VAL A 618 24.24 69.12 8.70
N GLU A 619 23.74 70.19 9.33
CA GLU A 619 24.28 70.78 10.57
C GLU A 619 23.86 70.01 11.84
N ALA A 620 24.40 70.43 13.00
CA ALA A 620 24.20 69.76 14.30
C ALA A 620 23.80 70.75 15.42
N ALA A 621 23.43 70.19 16.58
CA ALA A 621 23.06 70.86 17.85
C ALA A 621 21.64 71.49 17.89
N PRO A 622 21.02 71.65 19.08
CA PRO A 622 21.58 71.42 20.42
C PRO A 622 21.07 70.16 21.14
N SER A 623 21.92 69.61 22.01
CA SER A 623 21.50 68.77 23.12
C SER A 623 20.93 69.64 24.24
N SER A 624 19.80 69.22 24.81
CA SER A 624 19.42 69.60 26.17
C SER A 624 19.07 68.33 26.93
N ALA A 625 19.88 67.98 27.91
CA ALA A 625 19.53 66.95 28.88
C ALA A 625 18.58 67.59 29.89
N ALA A 626 17.30 67.27 29.78
CA ALA A 626 16.34 67.41 30.86
C ALA A 626 16.07 65.99 31.41
N ASP A 627 15.82 65.89 32.71
CA ASP A 627 15.77 64.60 33.40
C ASP A 627 14.70 63.67 32.80
N ALA A 628 15.12 62.44 32.49
CA ALA A 628 14.19 61.40 32.07
C ALA A 628 13.54 60.81 33.33
N ASP A 629 12.33 61.28 33.65
CA ASP A 629 11.47 60.67 34.67
C ASP A 629 11.44 59.15 34.45
N GLU A 630 11.85 58.38 35.48
CA GLU A 630 12.01 56.94 35.38
C GLU A 630 10.61 56.29 35.31
N LEU A 631 10.14 56.02 34.09
CA LEU A 631 8.80 55.53 33.82
C LEU A 631 8.57 54.13 34.42
N VAL A 632 8.14 54.09 35.68
CA VAL A 632 7.78 52.86 36.39
C VAL A 632 6.63 52.18 35.65
N LEU A 633 6.84 50.91 35.27
CA LEU A 633 5.85 50.08 34.58
C LEU A 633 5.36 48.96 35.51
N SER A 634 4.07 48.68 35.46
CA SER A 634 3.42 47.57 36.16
C SER A 634 2.90 46.54 35.16
N LEU A 635 3.28 45.28 35.33
CA LEU A 635 2.82 44.16 34.50
C LEU A 635 1.82 43.31 35.31
N SER A 636 0.69 42.96 34.71
CA SER A 636 -0.37 42.20 35.38
C SER A 636 -1.09 41.25 34.43
N VAL A 637 -1.77 40.24 34.97
CA VAL A 637 -2.51 39.22 34.21
C VAL A 637 -3.97 39.18 34.68
N VAL A 638 -4.90 39.36 33.75
CA VAL A 638 -6.35 39.30 33.98
C VAL A 638 -6.96 38.00 33.45
N LYS A 639 -8.04 37.54 34.07
CA LYS A 639 -8.63 36.19 33.84
C LYS A 639 -9.78 36.18 32.83
N SER A 640 -10.22 37.36 32.40
CA SER A 640 -11.18 37.57 31.32
C SER A 640 -10.96 38.95 30.70
N ILE A 641 -11.25 39.12 29.41
CA ILE A 641 -11.32 40.43 28.76
C ILE A 641 -12.33 41.38 29.44
N ASN A 642 -13.34 40.83 30.12
CA ASN A 642 -14.33 41.58 30.92
C ASN A 642 -13.73 42.30 32.14
N GLU A 643 -12.49 41.98 32.55
CA GLU A 643 -11.76 42.68 33.63
C GLU A 643 -11.04 43.95 33.12
N VAL A 644 -11.15 44.28 31.82
CA VAL A 644 -10.52 45.44 31.18
C VAL A 644 -11.58 46.38 30.60
N ASP A 645 -11.37 47.68 30.75
CA ASP A 645 -12.19 48.69 30.07
C ASP A 645 -12.04 48.59 28.53
N PRO A 646 -13.16 48.60 27.77
CA PRO A 646 -13.11 48.47 26.31
C PRO A 646 -12.34 49.58 25.61
N ALA A 647 -12.44 50.83 26.09
CA ALA A 647 -11.76 51.97 25.48
C ALA A 647 -10.26 51.99 25.81
N GLU A 648 -9.85 51.56 27.01
CA GLU A 648 -8.43 51.32 27.30
C GLU A 648 -7.83 50.22 26.39
N TRP A 649 -8.54 49.10 26.22
CA TRP A 649 -8.06 47.98 25.39
C TRP A 649 -7.99 48.38 23.91
N ASP A 650 -9.07 48.96 23.36
CA ASP A 650 -9.11 49.31 21.95
C ASP A 650 -8.14 50.47 21.61
N ALA A 651 -7.84 51.38 22.55
CA ALA A 651 -6.77 52.37 22.38
C ALA A 651 -5.37 51.72 22.18
N CYS A 652 -5.14 50.53 22.73
CA CYS A 652 -3.94 49.73 22.46
C CYS A 652 -4.08 48.89 21.17
N ALA A 653 -5.27 48.33 20.90
CA ALA A 653 -5.53 47.51 19.72
C ALA A 653 -5.49 48.31 18.39
N LEU A 654 -5.76 49.62 18.44
CA LEU A 654 -5.76 50.54 17.30
C LEU A 654 -4.40 51.22 17.07
N GLY A 655 -3.44 51.10 17.99
CA GLY A 655 -2.23 51.92 18.02
C GLY A 655 -1.21 51.69 16.90
N SER A 656 -1.33 50.62 16.13
CA SER A 656 -0.54 50.40 14.90
C SER A 656 -1.12 51.09 13.66
N GLY A 657 -2.32 51.69 13.75
CA GLY A 657 -3.04 52.28 12.62
C GLY A 657 -3.76 51.27 11.72
N GLU A 658 -3.39 49.98 11.73
CA GLU A 658 -4.19 48.92 11.11
C GLU A 658 -5.24 48.39 12.10
N VAL A 659 -6.51 48.65 11.80
CA VAL A 659 -7.64 48.14 12.59
C VAL A 659 -7.87 46.69 12.23
N ASN A 660 -7.28 45.77 13.00
CA ASN A 660 -7.59 44.36 12.91
C ASN A 660 -8.85 44.05 13.75
N PRO A 661 -9.97 43.59 13.13
CA PRO A 661 -11.24 43.41 13.82
C PRO A 661 -11.19 42.28 14.86
N PHE A 662 -10.18 41.41 14.81
CA PHE A 662 -10.04 40.24 15.66
C PHE A 662 -9.33 40.49 16.99
N THR A 663 -8.67 41.65 17.15
CA THR A 663 -7.95 42.03 18.37
C THR A 663 -8.67 43.09 19.21
N LEU A 664 -9.82 43.58 18.72
CA LEU A 664 -10.70 44.49 19.46
C LEU A 664 -11.36 43.78 20.66
N HIS A 665 -11.63 44.53 21.72
CA HIS A 665 -12.29 44.04 22.95
C HIS A 665 -13.59 43.30 22.65
N SER A 666 -14.43 43.87 21.78
CA SER A 666 -15.71 43.32 21.36
C SER A 666 -15.63 41.91 20.76
N PHE A 667 -14.60 41.61 19.97
CA PHE A 667 -14.43 40.29 19.34
C PHE A 667 -13.95 39.24 20.34
N LEU A 668 -13.00 39.62 21.21
CA LEU A 668 -12.48 38.74 22.25
C LEU A 668 -13.56 38.44 23.31
N LYS A 669 -14.31 39.47 23.72
CA LYS A 669 -15.50 39.34 24.59
C LYS A 669 -16.54 38.40 24.00
N SER A 670 -16.86 38.55 22.70
CA SER A 670 -17.78 37.65 22.00
C SER A 670 -17.34 36.18 22.05
N LEU A 671 -16.04 35.88 22.10
CA LEU A 671 -15.53 34.50 22.20
C LEU A 671 -15.59 33.92 23.62
N GLU A 672 -15.35 34.73 24.66
CA GLU A 672 -15.39 34.31 26.07
C GLU A 672 -16.82 34.20 26.61
N ASP A 673 -17.67 35.18 26.30
CA ASP A 673 -19.03 35.26 26.80
C ASP A 673 -19.90 34.17 26.18
N SER A 674 -19.73 33.89 24.88
CA SER A 674 -20.42 32.82 24.16
C SER A 674 -19.87 31.40 24.43
N LYS A 675 -18.87 31.30 25.32
CA LYS A 675 -18.22 30.06 25.77
C LYS A 675 -17.47 29.27 24.69
N SER A 676 -17.08 29.95 23.60
CA SER A 676 -16.20 29.38 22.57
C SER A 676 -14.74 29.31 23.00
N ALA A 677 -14.18 30.38 23.58
CA ALA A 677 -12.81 30.42 24.09
C ALA A 677 -12.80 30.52 25.62
N VAL A 678 -12.93 29.38 26.30
CA VAL A 678 -12.94 29.29 27.77
C VAL A 678 -12.17 28.08 28.28
N ARG A 679 -11.93 28.01 29.58
CA ARG A 679 -11.21 26.89 30.24
C ARG A 679 -11.76 25.51 29.84
N GLN A 680 -13.08 25.38 29.71
CA GLN A 680 -13.79 24.16 29.33
C GLN A 680 -13.48 23.72 27.89
N THR A 681 -13.23 24.66 26.97
CA THR A 681 -12.81 24.40 25.58
C THR A 681 -11.28 24.41 25.41
N GLY A 682 -10.53 24.36 26.52
CA GLY A 682 -9.06 24.35 26.51
C GLY A 682 -8.42 25.70 26.18
N TRP A 683 -9.14 26.80 26.37
CA TRP A 683 -8.72 28.20 26.16
C TRP A 683 -8.97 29.03 27.43
N LEU A 684 -8.20 28.85 28.49
CA LEU A 684 -8.33 29.69 29.69
C LEU A 684 -7.75 31.08 29.40
N PRO A 685 -8.51 32.20 29.44
CA PRO A 685 -7.97 33.53 29.19
C PRO A 685 -7.01 33.95 30.31
N GLN A 686 -5.90 34.60 29.94
CA GLN A 686 -4.82 35.08 30.80
C GLN A 686 -4.20 36.36 30.19
N HIS A 687 -5.03 37.32 29.76
CA HIS A 687 -4.53 38.50 29.03
C HIS A 687 -3.56 39.31 29.88
N VAL A 688 -2.50 39.82 29.24
CA VAL A 688 -1.45 40.56 29.93
C VAL A 688 -1.64 42.04 29.70
N LEU A 689 -1.51 42.84 30.77
CA LEU A 689 -1.65 44.29 30.77
C LEU A 689 -0.35 44.94 31.27
N LEU A 690 0.13 45.95 30.55
CA LEU A 690 1.27 46.80 30.92
C LEU A 690 0.73 48.21 31.19
N LYS A 691 0.80 48.65 32.45
CA LYS A 691 0.29 49.96 32.91
C LYS A 691 1.40 50.86 33.43
N THR A 692 1.16 52.17 33.49
CA THR A 692 1.98 53.09 34.29
C THR A 692 1.90 52.76 35.79
N GLY A 693 2.97 53.02 36.53
CA GLY A 693 2.94 53.09 37.99
C GLY A 693 2.30 54.38 38.52
N GLY A 694 2.11 54.45 39.83
CA GLY A 694 1.55 55.61 40.53
C GLY A 694 0.03 55.55 40.75
N SER A 695 -0.54 56.67 41.23
CA SER A 695 -1.91 56.75 41.75
C SER A 695 -3.03 56.59 40.71
N SER A 696 -2.69 56.65 39.41
CA SER A 696 -3.63 56.55 38.28
C SER A 696 -3.05 55.68 37.15
N PRO A 697 -3.09 54.33 37.26
CA PRO A 697 -2.42 53.43 36.33
C PRO A 697 -3.16 53.32 34.98
N GLN A 698 -2.58 53.92 33.94
CA GLN A 698 -3.11 53.92 32.56
C GLN A 698 -2.56 52.72 31.77
N LEU A 699 -3.40 52.07 30.96
CA LEU A 699 -2.98 50.96 30.10
C LEU A 699 -2.16 51.44 28.89
N LEU A 700 -0.86 51.15 28.87
CA LEU A 700 0.05 51.51 27.78
C LEU A 700 0.13 50.43 26.70
N ALA A 701 0.06 49.15 27.11
CA ALA A 701 0.04 48.03 26.18
C ALA A 701 -0.70 46.81 26.76
N CYS A 702 -1.20 45.93 25.90
CA CYS A 702 -1.81 44.66 26.28
C CYS A 702 -1.48 43.52 25.29
N CYS A 703 -1.73 42.29 25.72
CA CYS A 703 -1.53 41.10 24.89
C CYS A 703 -2.69 40.09 25.09
N PRO A 704 -3.43 39.72 24.02
CA PRO A 704 -4.42 38.65 24.11
C PRO A 704 -3.71 37.31 24.26
N MET A 705 -3.90 36.66 25.41
CA MET A 705 -3.10 35.53 25.85
C MET A 705 -3.99 34.49 26.53
N TYR A 706 -3.71 33.20 26.27
CA TYR A 706 -4.49 32.08 26.79
C TYR A 706 -3.58 30.97 27.30
N LEU A 707 -3.95 30.34 28.41
CA LEU A 707 -3.36 29.09 28.88
C LEU A 707 -4.08 27.90 28.20
N LYS A 708 -3.31 27.11 27.43
CA LYS A 708 -3.83 26.06 26.56
C LYS A 708 -3.55 24.66 27.12
N SER A 709 -4.58 23.82 27.18
CA SER A 709 -4.46 22.39 27.46
C SER A 709 -4.31 21.52 26.19
N HIS A 710 -4.44 22.13 25.00
CA HIS A 710 -4.25 21.49 23.70
C HIS A 710 -4.01 22.53 22.60
N SER A 711 -3.40 22.11 21.48
CA SER A 711 -3.14 22.98 20.33
C SER A 711 -4.31 23.16 19.34
N TYR A 712 -5.47 22.53 19.57
CA TYR A 712 -6.62 22.73 18.68
C TYR A 712 -7.11 24.19 18.67
N GLY A 713 -7.31 24.73 17.46
CA GLY A 713 -7.86 26.04 17.18
C GLY A 713 -6.86 27.18 16.96
N GLU A 714 -5.55 26.94 17.09
CA GLU A 714 -4.51 27.98 16.92
C GLU A 714 -3.86 28.03 15.51
N TYR A 715 -4.13 27.01 14.67
CA TYR A 715 -3.74 26.92 13.26
C TYR A 715 -2.24 26.92 12.92
N VAL A 716 -1.32 26.98 13.89
CA VAL A 716 0.10 26.69 13.71
C VAL A 716 0.40 25.35 14.39
N PHE A 717 0.55 24.28 13.59
CA PHE A 717 0.64 22.94 14.15
C PHE A 717 2.01 22.67 14.82
N ASP A 718 1.95 22.22 16.07
CA ASP A 718 3.08 21.92 16.95
C ASP A 718 3.02 20.49 17.54
N HIS A 719 2.08 19.65 17.06
CA HIS A 719 1.85 18.29 17.59
C HIS A 719 3.10 17.39 17.54
N SER A 720 4.06 17.69 16.65
CA SER A 720 5.39 17.06 16.60
C SER A 720 6.25 17.40 17.83
N TRP A 721 6.19 18.64 18.32
CA TRP A 721 6.85 19.10 19.55
C TRP A 721 6.13 18.53 20.77
N ALA A 722 4.79 18.60 20.81
CA ALA A 722 4.00 17.98 21.88
C ALA A 722 4.30 16.48 22.05
N GLY A 723 4.39 15.75 20.93
CA GLY A 723 4.78 14.34 20.91
C GLY A 723 6.26 14.10 21.25
N TYR A 724 7.15 15.06 21.03
CA TYR A 724 8.56 14.96 21.45
C TYR A 724 8.70 15.10 22.97
N PHE A 725 8.10 16.14 23.56
CA PHE A 725 8.03 16.34 25.01
C PHE A 725 7.42 15.11 25.72
N SER A 726 6.32 14.57 25.19
CA SER A 726 5.70 13.36 25.74
C SER A 726 6.59 12.11 25.67
N ARG A 727 7.62 12.07 24.82
CA ARG A 727 8.62 10.99 24.75
C ARG A 727 9.87 11.28 25.60
N SER A 728 10.15 12.54 25.94
CA SER A 728 11.21 12.91 26.89
C SER A 728 10.76 12.85 28.37
N GLY A 729 9.51 12.42 28.63
CA GLY A 729 8.93 12.42 29.98
C GLY A 729 8.48 13.81 30.47
N THR A 730 8.36 14.79 29.57
CA THR A 730 8.06 16.19 29.90
C THR A 730 6.63 16.53 29.47
N ALA A 731 5.88 17.25 30.29
CA ALA A 731 4.57 17.77 29.88
C ALA A 731 4.74 18.94 28.88
N TYR A 732 3.96 18.94 27.80
CA TYR A 732 3.87 20.07 26.84
C TYR A 732 2.61 20.94 27.04
N TYR A 733 1.76 20.55 27.99
CA TYR A 733 0.60 21.32 28.39
C TYR A 733 0.58 21.37 29.93
N PRO A 734 0.22 22.52 30.55
CA PRO A 734 -0.24 23.74 29.89
C PRO A 734 0.88 24.55 29.23
N LYS A 735 0.57 25.16 28.08
CA LYS A 735 1.41 26.15 27.38
C LYS A 735 0.71 27.51 27.33
N LEU A 736 1.46 28.60 27.24
CA LEU A 736 0.90 29.93 26.95
C LEU A 736 0.81 30.16 25.43
N GLN A 737 -0.27 30.80 24.99
CA GLN A 737 -0.57 31.04 23.59
C GLN A 737 -1.15 32.45 23.38
N SER A 738 -0.39 33.31 22.72
CA SER A 738 -0.83 34.62 22.23
C SER A 738 -1.27 34.52 20.77
N CYS A 739 -2.57 34.41 20.56
CA CYS A 739 -3.21 34.50 19.25
C CYS A 739 -4.67 34.91 19.41
N VAL A 740 -5.38 35.11 18.29
CA VAL A 740 -6.83 35.17 18.34
C VAL A 740 -7.40 33.74 18.21
N PRO A 741 -8.27 33.28 19.12
CA PRO A 741 -8.84 31.94 19.05
C PRO A 741 -9.54 31.66 17.73
N PHE A 742 -9.32 30.46 17.19
CA PHE A 742 -9.96 29.94 15.97
C PHE A 742 -9.68 30.75 14.69
N THR A 743 -8.70 31.66 14.73
CA THR A 743 -8.60 32.82 13.84
C THR A 743 -7.18 32.97 13.29
N PRO A 744 -6.82 32.25 12.21
CA PRO A 744 -5.55 32.46 11.49
C PRO A 744 -5.64 33.73 10.64
N ALA A 745 -5.30 34.87 11.22
CA ALA A 745 -5.13 36.16 10.54
C ALA A 745 -3.83 36.82 10.99
N SER A 746 -3.11 37.41 10.05
CA SER A 746 -1.93 38.21 10.35
C SER A 746 -2.32 39.51 11.05
N GLY A 747 -1.46 40.01 11.94
CA GLY A 747 -1.62 41.30 12.61
C GLY A 747 -1.03 41.31 14.02
N ASN A 748 -1.12 42.45 14.69
CA ASN A 748 -0.49 42.65 16.00
C ASN A 748 -0.99 41.68 17.09
N ARG A 749 -0.13 41.48 18.08
CA ARG A 749 -0.33 40.69 19.30
C ARG A 749 0.27 41.38 20.53
N LEU A 750 1.30 42.20 20.33
CA LEU A 750 1.75 43.20 21.27
C LEU A 750 0.97 44.49 20.91
N LEU A 751 -0.21 44.65 21.52
CA LEU A 751 -1.09 45.77 21.26
C LEU A 751 -0.58 46.94 22.11
N VAL A 752 -0.10 48.02 21.48
CA VAL A 752 0.56 49.14 22.17
C VAL A 752 -0.14 50.44 21.78
N ARG A 753 -0.45 51.27 22.77
CA ARG A 753 -1.02 52.62 22.60
C ARG A 753 -0.12 53.45 21.66
N PRO A 754 -0.68 54.28 20.75
CA PRO A 754 0.12 55.09 19.85
C PRO A 754 0.88 56.17 20.64
N ASP A 755 2.20 55.96 20.79
CA ASP A 755 3.09 56.68 21.69
C ASP A 755 4.51 56.70 21.07
N ALA A 756 5.30 57.74 21.34
CA ALA A 756 6.72 57.79 20.97
C ALA A 756 7.52 56.61 21.58
N TYR A 757 7.12 56.13 22.76
CA TYR A 757 7.74 54.98 23.41
C TYR A 757 7.27 53.61 22.89
N ALA A 758 6.37 53.54 21.90
CA ALA A 758 5.75 52.28 21.47
C ALA A 758 6.74 51.13 21.12
N PRO A 759 7.90 51.36 20.45
CA PRO A 759 8.89 50.31 20.22
C PRO A 759 9.55 49.79 21.50
N ALA A 760 9.75 50.67 22.49
CA ALA A 760 10.29 50.29 23.80
C ALA A 760 9.26 49.53 24.64
N LEU A 761 8.00 50.00 24.65
CA LEU A 761 6.88 49.33 25.31
C LEU A 761 6.60 47.94 24.71
N SER A 762 6.67 47.78 23.38
CA SER A 762 6.56 46.50 22.69
C SER A 762 7.67 45.52 23.13
N LYS A 763 8.93 45.98 23.19
CA LYS A 763 10.05 45.18 23.71
C LYS A 763 9.89 44.84 25.20
N ALA A 764 9.44 45.78 26.02
CA ALA A 764 9.23 45.61 27.46
C ALA A 764 8.12 44.58 27.75
N LEU A 765 6.97 44.70 27.08
CA LEU A 765 5.89 43.72 27.13
C LEU A 765 6.40 42.35 26.66
N GLY A 766 7.08 42.28 25.51
CA GLY A 766 7.64 41.04 24.98
C GLY A 766 8.62 40.33 25.94
N LYS A 767 9.42 41.09 26.72
CA LYS A 767 10.27 40.54 27.78
C LYS A 767 9.45 40.08 28.99
N GLY A 768 8.48 40.89 29.43
CA GLY A 768 7.56 40.56 30.53
C GLY A 768 6.73 39.31 30.26
N LEU A 769 6.40 39.02 29.00
CA LEU A 769 5.76 37.75 28.62
C LEU A 769 6.66 36.54 28.89
N THR A 770 7.99 36.65 28.77
CA THR A 770 8.89 35.53 29.14
C THR A 770 9.01 35.39 30.66
N ASP A 771 9.07 36.51 31.41
CA ASP A 771 9.04 36.45 32.89
C ASP A 771 7.76 35.81 33.42
N ILE A 772 6.60 36.10 32.80
CA ILE A 772 5.33 35.43 33.12
C ILE A 772 5.41 33.93 32.79
N ALA A 773 5.97 33.53 31.64
CA ALA A 773 6.08 32.13 31.27
C ALA A 773 6.96 31.34 32.26
N ASP A 774 8.09 31.92 32.66
CA ASP A 774 9.02 31.36 33.63
C ASP A 774 8.38 31.26 35.03
N GLN A 775 7.70 32.32 35.49
CA GLN A 775 7.00 32.34 36.79
C GLN A 775 5.79 31.38 36.84
N MET A 776 5.09 31.18 35.73
CA MET A 776 3.97 30.22 35.64
C MET A 776 4.44 28.76 35.49
N GLY A 777 5.73 28.52 35.25
CA GLY A 777 6.28 27.17 35.07
C GLY A 777 5.71 26.42 33.85
N VAL A 778 5.29 27.14 32.81
CA VAL A 778 4.73 26.52 31.59
C VAL A 778 5.85 25.95 30.71
N SER A 779 5.56 24.88 29.97
CA SER A 779 6.54 24.22 29.09
C SER A 779 7.04 25.12 27.95
N SER A 780 6.20 26.07 27.53
CA SER A 780 6.46 26.97 26.41
C SER A 780 5.45 28.13 26.36
N LEU A 781 5.83 29.17 25.63
CA LEU A 781 5.01 30.32 25.29
C LEU A 781 5.09 30.56 23.78
N HIS A 782 3.96 30.63 23.09
CA HIS A 782 3.90 30.82 21.65
C HIS A 782 3.10 32.07 21.27
N MET A 783 3.56 32.77 20.25
CA MET A 783 2.82 33.82 19.56
C MET A 783 2.71 33.45 18.09
N THR A 784 1.52 33.61 17.50
CA THR A 784 1.22 33.09 16.15
C THR A 784 0.43 34.07 15.27
N PHE A 785 0.83 34.13 14.00
CA PHE A 785 0.39 35.11 13.01
C PHE A 785 0.61 36.57 13.48
N ASN A 786 1.67 36.80 14.28
CA ASN A 786 2.15 38.13 14.63
C ASN A 786 2.79 38.84 13.43
N THR A 787 3.04 40.15 13.53
CA THR A 787 3.72 40.89 12.46
C THR A 787 5.20 40.54 12.39
N GLU A 788 5.84 40.85 11.26
CA GLU A 788 7.30 40.71 11.12
C GLU A 788 8.07 41.63 12.08
N GLN A 789 7.55 42.84 12.30
CA GLN A 789 8.12 43.78 13.28
C GLN A 789 8.10 43.18 14.70
N GLU A 790 7.01 42.52 15.08
CA GLU A 790 6.92 41.77 16.35
C GLU A 790 7.86 40.56 16.35
N TRP A 791 7.96 39.82 15.24
CA TRP A 791 8.84 38.65 15.09
C TRP A 791 10.32 38.99 15.28
N GLN A 792 10.78 40.09 14.66
CA GLN A 792 12.13 40.62 14.84
C GLN A 792 12.35 41.19 16.26
N THR A 793 11.33 41.80 16.87
CA THR A 793 11.41 42.36 18.23
C THR A 793 11.47 41.26 19.30
N LEU A 794 10.63 40.23 19.17
CA LEU A 794 10.54 39.09 20.08
C LEU A 794 11.81 38.23 20.02
N ALA A 795 12.45 38.10 18.86
CA ALA A 795 13.75 37.44 18.74
C ALA A 795 14.83 38.11 19.62
N ARG A 796 14.82 39.44 19.74
CA ARG A 796 15.75 40.22 20.58
C ARG A 796 15.50 40.06 22.09
N VAL A 797 14.35 39.51 22.50
CA VAL A 797 14.03 39.13 23.89
C VAL A 797 13.92 37.61 24.06
N GLY A 798 14.47 36.85 23.12
CA GLY A 798 14.71 35.41 23.28
C GLY A 798 13.64 34.48 22.71
N PHE A 799 12.73 34.92 21.84
CA PHE A 799 11.86 33.99 21.11
C PHE A 799 12.59 33.35 19.92
N LEU A 800 12.35 32.07 19.68
CA LEU A 800 12.73 31.38 18.43
C LEU A 800 11.82 31.84 17.29
N LYS A 801 12.37 31.92 16.08
CA LYS A 801 11.67 32.39 14.87
C LYS A 801 11.15 31.21 14.05
N ARG A 802 9.86 31.25 13.66
CA ARG A 802 9.23 30.31 12.71
C ARG A 802 8.57 31.07 11.56
N ASN A 803 8.70 30.53 10.35
CA ASN A 803 7.98 30.95 9.15
C ASN A 803 6.92 29.90 8.76
N GLY A 804 5.83 30.34 8.13
CA GLY A 804 4.83 29.49 7.50
C GLY A 804 4.19 30.21 6.31
N ILE A 805 3.56 29.47 5.39
CA ILE A 805 2.98 30.05 4.17
C ILE A 805 1.44 30.11 4.30
N GLN A 806 0.89 31.31 4.06
CA GLN A 806 -0.52 31.49 3.70
C GLN A 806 -0.65 31.95 2.23
N TYR A 807 -1.87 32.21 1.80
CA TYR A 807 -2.17 32.71 0.46
C TYR A 807 -3.08 33.92 0.58
N HIS A 808 -2.55 35.10 0.25
CA HIS A 808 -3.22 36.39 0.33
C HIS A 808 -3.40 36.96 -1.08
N TRP A 809 -4.51 37.64 -1.33
CA TRP A 809 -4.69 38.45 -2.54
C TRP A 809 -4.32 39.89 -2.20
N GLN A 810 -3.63 40.58 -3.11
CA GLN A 810 -3.16 41.95 -2.97
C GLN A 810 -3.86 42.86 -4.00
N ASN A 811 -4.18 44.08 -3.60
CA ASN A 811 -4.83 45.06 -4.46
C ASN A 811 -3.80 45.97 -5.13
N ASN A 812 -3.42 45.66 -6.37
CA ASN A 812 -2.44 46.45 -7.14
C ASN A 812 -3.06 47.71 -7.76
N GLY A 813 -3.88 48.45 -6.99
CA GLY A 813 -4.60 49.64 -7.44
C GLY A 813 -5.77 49.34 -8.40
N TYR A 814 -6.40 48.16 -8.31
CA TYR A 814 -7.52 47.79 -9.17
C TYR A 814 -8.78 48.60 -8.79
N SER A 815 -9.49 49.13 -9.80
CA SER A 815 -10.77 49.84 -9.59
C SER A 815 -11.99 48.92 -9.71
N THR A 816 -11.88 47.81 -10.46
CA THR A 816 -12.94 46.82 -10.66
C THR A 816 -12.38 45.39 -10.62
N PHE A 817 -13.25 44.40 -10.38
CA PHE A 817 -12.89 42.99 -10.45
C PHE A 817 -12.35 42.58 -11.83
N ASP A 818 -12.78 43.25 -12.91
CA ASP A 818 -12.35 42.91 -14.27
C ASP A 818 -10.94 43.47 -14.59
N ASP A 819 -10.50 44.53 -13.92
CA ASP A 819 -9.11 45.03 -13.99
C ASP A 819 -8.13 44.01 -13.39
N PHE A 820 -8.46 43.51 -12.19
CA PHE A 820 -7.76 42.38 -11.56
C PHE A 820 -7.70 41.17 -12.51
N LEU A 821 -8.82 40.83 -13.16
CA LEU A 821 -8.81 39.75 -14.14
C LEU A 821 -7.93 40.05 -15.36
N MET A 822 -7.80 41.30 -15.80
CA MET A 822 -6.93 41.64 -16.93
C MET A 822 -5.45 41.46 -16.63
N ASP A 823 -5.03 41.65 -15.39
CA ASP A 823 -3.65 41.39 -14.93
C ASP A 823 -3.27 39.90 -14.98
N MET A 824 -4.24 39.00 -14.77
CA MET A 824 -4.02 37.55 -14.87
C MET A 824 -3.57 37.09 -16.28
N LYS A 825 -2.78 36.02 -16.33
CA LYS A 825 -2.50 35.19 -17.52
C LYS A 825 -3.83 34.77 -18.16
N GLN A 826 -3.94 34.86 -19.49
CA GLN A 826 -5.20 34.71 -20.25
C GLN A 826 -5.97 33.41 -19.93
N SER A 827 -5.26 32.29 -19.76
CA SER A 827 -5.85 30.99 -19.40
C SER A 827 -6.48 31.01 -17.99
N LYS A 828 -5.84 31.68 -17.03
CA LYS A 828 -6.33 31.81 -15.65
C LYS A 828 -7.56 32.72 -15.60
N ARG A 829 -7.52 33.91 -16.25
CA ARG A 829 -8.71 34.78 -16.44
C ARG A 829 -9.89 34.03 -17.05
N LYS A 830 -9.65 33.24 -18.11
CA LYS A 830 -10.69 32.45 -18.78
C LYS A 830 -11.31 31.42 -17.82
N ASN A 831 -10.49 30.75 -17.01
CA ASN A 831 -10.98 29.81 -16.01
C ASN A 831 -11.83 30.52 -14.95
N VAL A 832 -11.36 31.62 -14.34
CA VAL A 832 -12.13 32.38 -13.33
C VAL A 832 -13.50 32.79 -13.88
N ARG A 833 -13.56 33.40 -15.07
CA ARG A 833 -14.82 33.78 -15.72
C ARG A 833 -15.74 32.58 -16.00
N GLN A 834 -15.21 31.39 -16.28
CA GLN A 834 -15.99 30.16 -16.42
C GLN A 834 -16.49 29.60 -15.07
N GLU A 835 -15.73 29.76 -13.99
CA GLU A 835 -16.14 29.35 -12.64
C GLU A 835 -17.29 30.24 -12.13
N ARG A 836 -17.14 31.58 -12.19
CA ARG A 836 -18.21 32.54 -11.82
C ARG A 836 -19.49 32.30 -12.64
N LYS A 837 -19.35 32.17 -13.97
CA LYS A 837 -20.49 31.91 -14.87
C LYS A 837 -21.19 30.58 -14.57
N HIS A 838 -20.48 29.55 -14.13
CA HIS A 838 -21.13 28.27 -13.79
C HIS A 838 -22.00 28.38 -12.54
N VAL A 839 -21.60 29.19 -11.54
CA VAL A 839 -22.41 29.45 -10.35
C VAL A 839 -23.62 30.32 -10.70
N HIS A 840 -23.43 31.40 -11.47
CA HIS A 840 -24.55 32.24 -11.94
C HIS A 840 -25.58 31.43 -12.75
N ASN A 841 -25.12 30.55 -13.65
CA ASN A 841 -25.97 29.63 -14.43
C ASN A 841 -26.69 28.56 -13.58
N SER A 842 -26.45 28.46 -12.26
CA SER A 842 -27.17 27.52 -11.39
C SER A 842 -28.52 28.06 -10.88
N GLY A 843 -28.82 29.34 -11.12
CA GLY A 843 -30.05 29.99 -10.65
C GLY A 843 -30.01 30.49 -9.20
N LEU A 844 -28.89 30.29 -8.49
CA LEU A 844 -28.69 30.84 -7.15
C LEU A 844 -28.50 32.37 -7.20
N LYS A 845 -29.28 33.08 -6.39
CA LYS A 845 -29.08 34.51 -6.08
C LYS A 845 -27.92 34.62 -5.09
N ILE A 846 -27.03 35.58 -5.28
CA ILE A 846 -25.89 35.83 -4.36
C ILE A 846 -26.00 37.24 -3.82
N GLU A 847 -25.85 37.39 -2.50
CA GLU A 847 -25.95 38.67 -1.80
C GLU A 847 -24.77 38.87 -0.85
N ARG A 848 -24.46 40.14 -0.58
CA ARG A 848 -23.38 40.57 0.32
C ARG A 848 -23.99 41.42 1.43
N LEU A 849 -24.05 40.86 2.64
CA LEU A 849 -24.78 41.42 3.78
C LEU A 849 -23.80 41.95 4.84
N THR A 850 -24.11 43.12 5.39
CA THR A 850 -23.26 43.88 6.34
C THR A 850 -24.14 44.84 7.15
N GLY A 851 -23.72 45.24 8.36
CA GLY A 851 -24.47 46.20 9.17
C GLY A 851 -25.93 45.78 9.42
N ASP A 852 -26.86 46.72 9.26
CA ASP A 852 -28.31 46.51 9.37
C ASP A 852 -28.91 45.54 8.33
N ALA A 853 -28.22 45.21 7.24
CA ALA A 853 -28.72 44.22 6.28
C ALA A 853 -28.64 42.77 6.83
N LEU A 854 -27.82 42.55 7.87
CA LEU A 854 -27.79 41.29 8.60
C LEU A 854 -29.01 41.21 9.54
N LYS A 855 -29.60 40.01 9.66
CA LYS A 855 -30.84 39.74 10.40
C LYS A 855 -30.69 38.37 11.09
N PRO A 856 -31.38 38.10 12.22
CA PRO A 856 -31.16 36.87 13.00
C PRO A 856 -31.26 35.56 12.18
N HIS A 857 -32.24 35.47 11.27
CA HIS A 857 -32.42 34.28 10.43
C HIS A 857 -31.26 34.01 9.46
N HIS A 858 -30.45 35.03 9.11
CA HIS A 858 -29.21 34.83 8.35
C HIS A 858 -28.16 34.09 9.19
N TRP A 859 -28.09 34.37 10.49
CA TRP A 859 -27.20 33.71 11.43
C TRP A 859 -27.66 32.30 11.79
N ASP A 860 -28.96 32.06 11.92
CA ASP A 860 -29.50 30.71 12.13
C ASP A 860 -29.18 29.79 10.93
N ALA A 861 -29.39 30.29 9.71
CA ALA A 861 -29.02 29.58 8.48
C ALA A 861 -27.50 29.36 8.39
N PHE A 862 -26.69 30.41 8.63
CA PHE A 862 -25.24 30.32 8.56
C PHE A 862 -24.64 29.39 9.63
N TYR A 863 -25.17 29.39 10.85
CA TYR A 863 -24.75 28.45 11.89
C TYR A 863 -25.03 27.00 11.46
N GLY A 864 -26.23 26.75 10.92
CA GLY A 864 -26.56 25.48 10.28
C GLY A 864 -25.54 25.08 9.20
N PHE A 865 -25.12 26.00 8.34
CA PHE A 865 -24.10 25.77 7.30
C PHE A 865 -22.70 25.50 7.85
N TYR A 866 -22.31 26.22 8.91
CA TYR A 866 -21.03 26.07 9.60
C TYR A 866 -20.89 24.69 10.25
N ILE A 867 -21.88 24.27 11.05
CA ILE A 867 -21.94 22.92 11.63
C ILE A 867 -21.88 21.86 10.53
N ASN A 868 -22.73 21.99 9.52
CA ASN A 868 -22.75 21.14 8.32
C ASN A 868 -21.41 21.05 7.57
N THR A 869 -20.41 21.89 7.86
CA THR A 869 -19.11 21.90 7.17
C THR A 869 -17.97 21.42 8.08
N SER A 870 -18.08 21.65 9.39
CA SER A 870 -17.24 21.03 10.42
C SER A 870 -17.40 19.50 10.40
N ASP A 871 -18.64 19.02 10.48
CA ASP A 871 -19.00 17.59 10.50
C ASP A 871 -18.48 16.83 9.26
N LYS A 872 -18.47 17.49 8.09
CA LYS A 872 -17.99 16.92 6.81
C LYS A 872 -16.46 16.87 6.68
N LYS A 873 -15.70 17.47 7.61
CA LYS A 873 -14.25 17.70 7.47
C LYS A 873 -13.40 17.22 8.66
N TRP A 874 -13.94 16.37 9.53
CA TRP A 874 -13.23 15.80 10.70
C TRP A 874 -12.76 16.84 11.73
N GLY A 875 -13.44 17.99 11.83
CA GLY A 875 -13.14 19.03 12.81
C GLY A 875 -14.35 19.32 13.69
N SER A 876 -14.12 19.60 14.97
CA SER A 876 -15.17 20.10 15.87
C SER A 876 -15.55 21.54 15.51
N ALA A 877 -16.82 21.88 15.72
CA ALA A 877 -17.25 23.27 15.72
C ALA A 877 -16.79 23.95 17.00
N TYR A 878 -16.04 25.05 16.85
CA TYR A 878 -15.51 25.84 17.96
C TYR A 878 -16.41 27.03 18.31
N LEU A 879 -17.10 27.59 17.32
CA LEU A 879 -17.99 28.74 17.48
C LEU A 879 -19.39 28.25 17.90
N THR A 880 -19.93 28.78 18.99
CA THR A 880 -21.32 28.50 19.41
C THR A 880 -22.32 29.29 18.55
N ARG A 881 -23.63 29.01 18.66
CA ARG A 881 -24.65 29.84 17.98
C ARG A 881 -24.65 31.27 18.51
N ASP A 882 -24.51 31.40 19.83
CA ASP A 882 -24.53 32.67 20.58
C ASP A 882 -23.39 33.62 20.16
N PHE A 883 -22.21 33.08 19.81
CA PHE A 883 -21.09 33.87 19.26
C PHE A 883 -21.52 34.77 18.10
N PHE A 884 -22.40 34.29 17.22
CA PHE A 884 -22.83 35.04 16.03
C PHE A 884 -23.85 36.14 16.36
N ASP A 885 -24.67 35.97 17.42
CA ASP A 885 -25.55 37.04 17.90
C ASP A 885 -24.75 38.13 18.63
N GLN A 886 -23.73 37.74 19.42
CA GLN A 886 -22.81 38.70 20.05
C GLN A 886 -22.00 39.48 19.01
N LEU A 887 -21.48 38.80 17.97
CA LEU A 887 -20.76 39.43 16.85
C LEU A 887 -21.65 40.46 16.12
N GLN A 888 -22.93 40.13 15.90
CA GLN A 888 -23.92 41.04 15.32
C GLN A 888 -24.22 42.23 16.24
N ALA A 889 -24.31 42.01 17.56
CA ALA A 889 -24.63 43.07 18.51
C ALA A 889 -23.46 44.04 18.75
N SER A 890 -22.21 43.56 18.68
CA SER A 890 -21.03 44.34 19.06
C SER A 890 -20.24 44.97 17.91
N MET A 891 -20.35 44.45 16.68
CA MET A 891 -19.53 44.92 15.55
C MET A 891 -20.14 44.64 14.14
N PRO A 892 -21.43 44.94 13.90
CA PRO A 892 -22.14 44.53 12.68
C PRO A 892 -21.57 45.12 11.38
N ASP A 893 -21.06 46.36 11.42
CA ASP A 893 -20.45 47.03 10.25
C ASP A 893 -19.07 46.47 9.88
N ARG A 894 -18.47 45.65 10.78
CA ARG A 894 -17.24 44.91 10.52
C ARG A 894 -17.50 43.50 9.98
N VAL A 895 -18.76 43.10 9.79
CA VAL A 895 -19.15 41.81 9.24
C VAL A 895 -19.48 41.94 7.76
N LEU A 896 -18.97 41.01 6.94
CA LEU A 896 -19.43 40.75 5.58
C LEU A 896 -19.81 39.27 5.43
N LEU A 897 -21.11 38.99 5.46
CA LEU A 897 -21.68 37.68 5.19
C LEU A 897 -22.11 37.59 3.72
N VAL A 898 -21.41 36.79 2.92
CA VAL A 898 -21.79 36.50 1.53
C VAL A 898 -22.70 35.29 1.52
N MET A 899 -23.95 35.44 1.08
CA MET A 899 -24.98 34.38 1.12
C MET A 899 -25.40 33.98 -0.29
N ALA A 900 -25.76 32.70 -0.47
CA ALA A 900 -26.43 32.23 -1.68
C ALA A 900 -27.82 31.68 -1.34
N PHE A 901 -28.80 32.03 -2.16
CA PHE A 901 -30.21 31.71 -1.99
C PHE A 901 -30.79 30.97 -3.21
N GLU A 902 -31.69 30.04 -2.95
CA GLU A 902 -32.52 29.32 -3.93
C GLU A 902 -33.96 29.86 -3.79
N GLY A 903 -34.34 30.81 -4.66
CA GLY A 903 -35.44 31.72 -4.36
C GLY A 903 -35.09 32.59 -3.15
N ASP A 904 -35.98 32.66 -2.16
CA ASP A 904 -35.75 33.37 -0.89
C ASP A 904 -35.08 32.48 0.19
N LYS A 905 -34.84 31.19 -0.11
CA LYS A 905 -34.30 30.23 0.86
C LYS A 905 -32.76 30.27 0.87
N PRO A 906 -32.09 30.60 1.98
CA PRO A 906 -30.64 30.52 2.05
C PRO A 906 -30.17 29.07 1.94
N VAL A 907 -29.11 28.81 1.16
CA VAL A 907 -28.54 27.48 0.93
C VAL A 907 -27.02 27.39 1.17
N ALA A 908 -26.30 28.50 1.17
CA ALA A 908 -24.88 28.55 1.53
C ALA A 908 -24.45 29.95 2.00
N GLY A 909 -23.32 30.04 2.70
CA GLY A 909 -22.78 31.32 3.15
C GLY A 909 -21.30 31.32 3.52
N ALA A 910 -20.63 32.46 3.34
CA ALA A 910 -19.24 32.75 3.70
C ALA A 910 -19.16 33.97 4.63
N LEU A 911 -18.60 33.78 5.82
CA LEU A 911 -18.31 34.86 6.78
C LEU A 911 -16.92 35.44 6.53
N ASN A 912 -16.88 36.77 6.40
CA ASN A 912 -15.67 37.57 6.33
C ASN A 912 -15.75 38.71 7.37
N LEU A 913 -14.61 39.15 7.88
CA LEU A 913 -14.50 40.32 8.78
C LEU A 913 -13.70 41.44 8.10
N ILE A 914 -14.07 42.69 8.38
CA ILE A 914 -13.57 43.91 7.73
C ILE A 914 -12.64 44.67 8.69
N GLY A 915 -11.34 44.71 8.35
CA GLY A 915 -10.37 45.62 8.96
C GLY A 915 -10.18 46.91 8.14
N SER A 916 -9.26 47.78 8.54
CA SER A 916 -8.98 49.02 7.77
C SER A 916 -8.13 48.80 6.51
N GLN A 917 -7.32 47.73 6.46
CA GLN A 917 -6.44 47.40 5.33
C GLN A 917 -6.75 46.05 4.67
N ALA A 918 -7.57 45.21 5.31
CA ALA A 918 -7.74 43.82 4.93
C ALA A 918 -9.18 43.31 5.12
N LEU A 919 -9.63 42.46 4.19
CA LEU A 919 -10.80 41.61 4.37
C LEU A 919 -10.35 40.20 4.75
N PHE A 920 -10.85 39.68 5.87
CA PHE A 920 -10.41 38.40 6.43
C PHE A 920 -11.48 37.32 6.24
N GLY A 921 -11.23 36.36 5.35
CA GLY A 921 -12.10 35.20 5.14
C GLY A 921 -12.01 34.21 6.30
N ARG A 922 -13.16 33.77 6.83
CA ARG A 922 -13.24 32.93 8.03
C ARG A 922 -13.95 31.61 7.81
N ASN A 923 -15.27 31.60 7.93
CA ASN A 923 -16.07 30.39 8.00
C ASN A 923 -16.94 30.25 6.75
N TRP A 924 -17.04 29.03 6.23
CA TRP A 924 -17.84 28.69 5.05
C TRP A 924 -18.80 27.57 5.41
N GLY A 925 -19.96 27.55 4.78
CA GLY A 925 -20.68 26.30 4.62
C GLY A 925 -21.82 26.31 3.61
N CYS A 926 -22.44 25.15 3.48
CA CYS A 926 -23.67 24.95 2.72
C CYS A 926 -24.63 23.96 3.39
N ALA A 927 -25.91 24.09 3.04
CA ALA A 927 -26.98 23.17 3.39
C ALA A 927 -26.63 21.72 3.01
N TRP A 928 -27.17 20.77 3.76
CA TRP A 928 -26.97 19.35 3.47
C TRP A 928 -27.51 18.99 2.08
N GLY A 929 -26.72 18.23 1.31
CA GLY A 929 -27.05 17.82 -0.05
C GLY A 929 -26.77 18.84 -1.17
N LEU A 930 -26.48 20.12 -0.86
CA LEU A 930 -26.19 21.12 -1.90
C LEU A 930 -24.88 20.80 -2.64
N ASN A 931 -24.94 20.70 -3.97
CA ASN A 931 -23.83 20.31 -4.83
C ASN A 931 -23.71 21.22 -6.07
N VAL A 932 -23.57 22.53 -5.85
CA VAL A 932 -23.23 23.50 -6.91
C VAL A 932 -21.71 23.62 -7.00
N LYS A 933 -21.16 23.23 -8.15
CA LYS A 933 -19.71 23.25 -8.40
C LYS A 933 -19.20 24.70 -8.40
N PHE A 934 -17.99 24.90 -7.88
CA PHE A 934 -17.32 26.21 -7.74
C PHE A 934 -17.99 27.24 -6.79
N LEU A 935 -19.17 26.97 -6.21
CA LEU A 935 -19.87 27.88 -5.29
C LEU A 935 -18.99 28.38 -4.13
N HIS A 936 -18.15 27.51 -3.57
CA HIS A 936 -17.14 27.87 -2.56
C HIS A 936 -16.14 28.94 -3.04
N PHE A 937 -15.70 28.89 -4.31
CA PHE A 937 -14.76 29.87 -4.84
C PHE A 937 -15.46 31.19 -5.17
N GLU A 938 -16.72 31.14 -5.61
CA GLU A 938 -17.53 32.34 -5.78
C GLU A 938 -17.70 33.08 -4.45
N LEU A 939 -18.26 32.44 -3.42
CA LEU A 939 -18.60 33.17 -2.18
C LEU A 939 -17.38 33.45 -1.28
N CYS A 940 -16.41 32.53 -1.18
CA CYS A 940 -15.25 32.74 -0.29
C CYS A 940 -14.12 33.55 -0.93
N TYR A 941 -13.99 33.55 -2.26
CA TYR A 941 -12.84 34.17 -2.94
C TYR A 941 -13.23 35.32 -3.86
N TYR A 942 -14.13 35.11 -4.83
CA TYR A 942 -14.40 36.12 -5.85
C TYR A 942 -15.24 37.28 -5.30
N GLN A 943 -16.32 36.98 -4.56
CA GLN A 943 -17.12 37.99 -3.86
C GLN A 943 -16.32 38.73 -2.77
N ALA A 944 -15.32 38.07 -2.17
CA ALA A 944 -14.42 38.66 -1.18
C ALA A 944 -13.41 39.65 -1.82
N ILE A 945 -12.79 39.26 -2.95
CA ILE A 945 -11.93 40.16 -3.74
C ILE A 945 -12.72 41.36 -4.27
N GLU A 946 -13.92 41.12 -4.82
CA GLU A 946 -14.79 42.16 -5.36
C GLU A 946 -15.22 43.16 -4.28
N ALA A 947 -15.59 42.68 -3.09
CA ALA A 947 -15.89 43.54 -1.94
C ALA A 947 -14.66 44.28 -1.36
N ALA A 948 -13.45 43.73 -1.53
CA ALA A 948 -12.22 44.40 -1.12
C ALA A 948 -11.83 45.54 -2.08
N ILE A 949 -11.96 45.31 -3.39
CA ILE A 949 -11.78 46.33 -4.43
C ILE A 949 -12.75 47.50 -4.22
N GLU A 950 -14.06 47.22 -4.09
CA GLU A 950 -15.10 48.23 -3.86
C GLU A 950 -14.89 49.07 -2.60
N ARG A 951 -14.17 48.54 -1.60
CA ARG A 951 -13.88 49.20 -0.32
C ARG A 951 -12.47 49.80 -0.25
N GLY A 952 -11.69 49.74 -1.33
CA GLY A 952 -10.31 50.23 -1.35
C GLY A 952 -9.35 49.48 -0.42
N LEU A 953 -9.67 48.23 -0.04
CA LEU A 953 -8.85 47.44 0.86
C LEU A 953 -7.62 46.87 0.14
N SER A 954 -6.48 46.91 0.83
CA SER A 954 -5.16 46.55 0.29
C SER A 954 -4.96 45.04 0.12
N ARG A 955 -5.62 44.19 0.92
CA ARG A 955 -5.48 42.72 0.85
C ARG A 955 -6.73 41.91 1.23
N VAL A 956 -6.75 40.63 0.82
CA VAL A 956 -7.73 39.62 1.29
C VAL A 956 -7.01 38.40 1.85
N GLU A 957 -7.25 38.09 3.13
CA GLU A 957 -6.69 36.93 3.83
C GLU A 957 -7.70 35.78 3.88
N ALA A 958 -7.69 34.88 2.89
CA ALA A 958 -8.66 33.77 2.78
C ALA A 958 -8.36 32.56 3.71
N GLY A 959 -7.81 32.79 4.90
CA GLY A 959 -7.49 31.76 5.91
C GLY A 959 -6.47 30.69 5.49
N ALA A 960 -6.26 29.68 6.34
CA ALA A 960 -5.14 28.74 6.24
C ALA A 960 -5.26 27.59 5.19
N GLN A 961 -6.19 27.65 4.23
CA GLN A 961 -6.30 26.62 3.17
C GLN A 961 -5.39 26.93 1.96
N GLY A 962 -4.92 25.88 1.28
CA GLY A 962 -3.70 25.89 0.47
C GLY A 962 -3.76 26.28 -1.02
N GLU A 963 -2.77 25.77 -1.76
CA GLU A 963 -2.28 26.14 -3.11
C GLU A 963 -3.34 26.35 -4.20
N HIS A 964 -4.51 25.71 -4.11
CA HIS A 964 -5.58 25.87 -5.11
C HIS A 964 -6.10 27.31 -5.22
N LYS A 965 -5.72 28.21 -4.30
CA LYS A 965 -5.96 29.65 -4.37
C LYS A 965 -5.03 30.41 -5.32
N ILE A 966 -3.81 29.92 -5.58
CA ILE A 966 -2.84 30.56 -6.51
C ILE A 966 -3.49 30.75 -7.87
N GLN A 967 -4.17 29.71 -8.35
CA GLN A 967 -4.90 29.69 -9.61
C GLN A 967 -6.09 30.67 -9.70
N ARG A 968 -6.37 31.42 -8.62
CA ARG A 968 -7.52 32.33 -8.45
C ARG A 968 -7.14 33.74 -7.97
N GLY A 969 -5.84 34.06 -7.87
CA GLY A 969 -5.35 35.42 -7.57
C GLY A 969 -4.61 35.60 -6.25
N TYR A 970 -4.60 34.60 -5.35
CA TYR A 970 -3.91 34.71 -4.07
C TYR A 970 -2.47 34.21 -4.21
N VAL A 971 -1.49 35.10 -4.07
CA VAL A 971 -0.07 34.73 -4.07
C VAL A 971 0.30 34.04 -2.75
N PRO A 972 1.32 33.16 -2.72
CA PRO A 972 1.90 32.72 -1.45
C PRO A 972 2.44 33.94 -0.67
N SER A 973 2.33 33.91 0.65
CA SER A 973 2.78 35.00 1.52
C SER A 973 3.29 34.44 2.84
N LEU A 974 4.39 34.99 3.34
CA LEU A 974 4.94 34.59 4.63
C LEU A 974 4.00 34.97 5.78
N THR A 975 3.98 34.12 6.78
CA THR A 975 3.32 34.34 8.06
C THR A 975 4.26 33.95 9.18
N TYR A 976 4.35 34.81 10.18
CA TYR A 976 5.36 34.75 11.21
C TYR A 976 4.80 34.12 12.48
N SER A 977 5.66 33.43 13.22
CA SER A 977 5.36 32.95 14.57
C SER A 977 6.62 32.97 15.42
N SER A 978 6.45 33.27 16.70
CA SER A 978 7.52 33.43 17.67
C SER A 978 7.31 32.46 18.84
N HIS A 979 8.34 31.72 19.23
CA HIS A 979 8.20 30.61 20.19
C HIS A 979 9.27 30.68 21.29
N TYR A 980 8.85 30.90 22.52
CA TYR A 980 9.70 30.90 23.71
C TYR A 980 9.59 29.55 24.43
N PHE A 981 10.74 29.07 24.90
CA PHE A 981 10.89 27.84 25.67
C PHE A 981 11.84 28.16 26.84
N PRO A 982 11.40 28.01 28.12
CA PRO A 982 12.25 28.18 29.29
C PRO A 982 13.38 27.13 29.34
N ASP A 983 13.05 25.87 29.05
CA ASP A 983 14.02 24.77 29.03
C ASP A 983 15.02 24.94 27.88
N ALA A 984 16.29 25.11 28.21
CA ALA A 984 17.36 25.35 27.25
C ALA A 984 17.66 24.15 26.32
N SER A 985 17.39 22.92 26.75
CA SER A 985 17.56 21.71 25.94
C SER A 985 16.46 21.62 24.88
N MET A 986 15.20 21.74 25.29
CA MET A 986 14.03 21.78 24.41
C MET A 986 14.15 22.93 23.41
N ARG A 987 14.53 24.11 23.89
CA ARG A 987 14.82 25.30 23.10
C ARG A 987 15.87 25.02 22.00
N SER A 988 16.97 24.36 22.33
CA SER A 988 18.01 23.99 21.38
C SER A 988 17.50 23.02 20.31
N VAL A 989 16.79 21.97 20.72
CA VAL A 989 16.20 20.97 19.81
C VAL A 989 15.19 21.60 18.85
N VAL A 990 14.29 22.47 19.35
CA VAL A 990 13.31 23.17 18.51
C VAL A 990 13.97 24.21 17.60
N ASN A 991 14.98 24.95 18.06
CA ASN A 991 15.75 25.86 17.21
C ASN A 991 16.38 25.12 16.02
N ASN A 992 17.03 23.99 16.29
CA ASN A 992 17.70 23.18 15.26
C ASN A 992 16.69 22.48 14.32
N PHE A 993 15.41 22.38 14.69
CA PHE A 993 14.32 22.03 13.78
C PHE A 993 13.90 23.24 12.94
N LEU A 994 13.62 24.39 13.57
CA LEU A 994 13.14 25.61 12.91
C LEU A 994 14.11 26.17 11.86
N GLN A 995 15.42 26.07 12.07
CA GLN A 995 16.43 26.46 11.07
C GLN A 995 16.29 25.66 9.76
N ARG A 996 16.02 24.35 9.85
CA ARG A 996 15.78 23.49 8.68
C ARG A 996 14.39 23.69 8.08
N GLU A 997 13.39 23.94 8.91
CA GLU A 997 12.04 24.26 8.45
C GLU A 997 12.02 25.60 7.67
N SER A 998 12.77 26.62 8.10
CA SER A 998 12.89 27.89 7.35
C SER A 998 13.40 27.66 5.94
N MET A 999 14.57 27.02 5.78
CA MET A 999 15.15 26.77 4.45
C MET A 999 14.18 26.01 3.51
N GLN A 1000 13.37 25.09 4.05
CA GLN A 1000 12.32 24.42 3.28
C GLN A 1000 11.15 25.36 2.94
N ILE A 1001 10.71 26.22 3.87
CA ILE A 1001 9.65 27.22 3.64
C ILE A 1001 10.09 28.25 2.61
N ASP A 1002 11.32 28.76 2.71
CA ASP A 1002 11.86 29.79 1.83
C ASP A 1002 11.96 29.26 0.38
N TYR A 1003 12.47 28.04 0.22
CA TYR A 1003 12.45 27.30 -1.06
C TYR A 1003 11.02 27.03 -1.59
N THR A 1004 10.08 26.68 -0.71
CA THR A 1004 8.68 26.44 -1.10
C THR A 1004 7.99 27.74 -1.52
N LEU A 1005 8.32 28.87 -0.89
CA LEU A 1005 7.81 30.20 -1.23
C LEU A 1005 8.26 30.60 -2.64
N GLU A 1006 9.53 30.39 -2.98
CA GLU A 1006 10.06 30.64 -4.32
C GLU A 1006 9.34 29.78 -5.37
N ALA A 1007 9.29 28.46 -5.16
CA ALA A 1007 8.64 27.52 -6.10
C ALA A 1007 7.16 27.84 -6.35
N LEU A 1008 6.40 28.18 -5.30
CA LEU A 1008 4.99 28.57 -5.42
C LEU A 1008 4.80 29.97 -6.03
N SER A 1009 5.79 30.85 -5.94
CA SER A 1009 5.74 32.18 -6.57
C SER A 1009 5.87 32.08 -8.09
N LEU A 1010 6.63 31.09 -8.61
CA LEU A 1010 6.70 30.80 -10.05
C LEU A 1010 5.34 30.37 -10.64
N GLU A 1011 4.46 29.76 -9.84
CA GLU A 1011 3.10 29.39 -10.25
C GLU A 1011 2.11 30.58 -10.36
N ALA A 1012 2.50 31.79 -9.94
CA ALA A 1012 1.62 32.95 -9.81
C ALA A 1012 0.74 33.19 -11.05
N PRO A 1013 -0.55 33.54 -10.88
CA PRO A 1013 -1.51 33.60 -11.98
C PRO A 1013 -1.36 34.84 -12.86
N PHE A 1014 -0.60 35.83 -12.42
CA PHE A 1014 -0.38 37.13 -13.07
C PHE A 1014 0.59 37.02 -14.26
N LYS A 1015 0.56 38.00 -15.17
CA LYS A 1015 1.56 38.13 -16.23
C LYS A 1015 2.95 38.40 -15.61
N PRO A 1016 4.06 38.07 -16.30
CA PRO A 1016 5.33 38.71 -15.97
C PRO A 1016 5.19 40.23 -16.21
N SER A 1017 5.64 41.03 -15.23
CA SER A 1017 5.62 42.49 -15.35
C SER A 1017 6.57 42.93 -16.49
N PRO A 1018 6.21 43.94 -17.32
CA PRO A 1018 7.14 44.48 -18.29
C PRO A 1018 8.34 45.10 -17.59
N ALA A 1019 9.56 44.73 -18.01
CA ALA A 1019 10.79 45.25 -17.43
C ALA A 1019 10.87 46.78 -17.59
N GLY A 1020 10.80 47.51 -16.46
CA GLY A 1020 10.72 48.97 -16.46
C GLY A 1020 10.06 49.59 -15.23
N THR A 1021 9.42 48.81 -14.35
CA THR A 1021 8.89 49.31 -13.08
C THR A 1021 9.35 48.42 -11.93
N THR A 1022 10.28 48.93 -11.11
CA THR A 1022 10.67 48.31 -9.85
C THR A 1022 9.51 48.48 -8.86
N ILE A 1023 8.75 47.42 -8.66
CA ILE A 1023 7.88 47.29 -7.49
C ILE A 1023 8.76 46.65 -6.42
N ASP A 1024 9.05 47.38 -5.35
CA ASP A 1024 9.72 46.84 -4.18
C ASP A 1024 8.80 45.83 -3.48
N MET A 1025 8.88 44.58 -3.92
CA MET A 1025 8.48 43.43 -3.12
C MET A 1025 9.36 43.44 -1.86
N PRO A 1026 8.80 43.55 -0.64
CA PRO A 1026 9.61 43.51 0.58
C PRO A 1026 10.32 42.16 0.71
N VAL A 1027 11.62 42.22 1.06
CA VAL A 1027 12.56 41.10 1.22
C VAL A 1027 12.96 40.96 2.68
#